data_AF-A0A7K4CZE9-F1
#
_entry.id   AF-A0A7K4CZE9-F1
#
_cell.length_a   1.000
_cell.length_b   1.000
_cell.length_c   1.000
_cell.angle_alpha   90.00
_cell.angle_beta   90.00
_cell.angle_gamma   90.00
#
_symmetry.space_group_name_H-M   'P 1'
#
loop_
_entity.id
_entity.type
_entity.pdbx_description
1 polymer ?
#
loop_
_entity_poly.entity_id
_entity_poly.type
_entity_poly.pdbx_seq_one_letter_code
_entity_poly.pdbx_strand_id
1 'polypeptide(L)'
;MPMTMNTSMNTTMAPSRANLAGLSKDMTYIAVRFAFWIVVLVYFGIVGFYVAWNHRNIDWNGYGFVALLPQLVPAACASGFVGGLMTRHARKGAWPSIAAALFTVACVYILYLVDYISNVLHFDPMIVPEISSNGFINHVAWNIPALVALVFAAPMGCLGGWIGRKYLKIPKGRDLSPKKQVESLLDVFKKPLFLLIFIIVWTPLLVPLFSMDDSVHKEYSAWNYTSSGMSQFRLAIENTGYTRTTSSVGSYSLLSRIDEPFVLVVMGPNRFYNLVSDIPFLIKFLRSGGSLLIAHEQGTTEWLLLNMMLASLLQGGDILGDGVFPLTFFMDGILRDNSSYLNRNDFPVIDTPGIKSHPVTAGVSRLVLNRASGLMLLPGMESLFRWNIVASTSSSYSWVDKDDDGMYSREKDNFDPYALGIPMVLFEPLRLAGISFPDGLPQGGFSIPVVGVTDLGNPNSSRVVVTADASMFSNQLIDHAGFDNRQFAINCIDWLCHGNKSMRIVFDESHLRPVAIQDTSASAVYGTLLDYVGFMSSNWLLAPFYPFIAWKLLQRWMPKSEEKKRKEAERKRKREALKEKRLQRREKLQRRRIGRVLFEKGAARPGKDGGMAGAAAVAGAAGQAGQARQQRTLAEQRADRKLQGMLKKSTFFAQKLAWYMEQPDFNKAIELLFNRVKRLATKKLGDQADARAIIAAIVEHNPQVEQRRLELFFRQMQQITRKGSSAIRVTRPENLEKYYYEIMTVAEYLEKL
;
A
#
# COMPACT_ATOMS: atom_id res chain seq x y z
N MET A 1 -15.39 -60.66 -64.36
CA MET A 1 -15.21 -59.32 -64.95
C MET A 1 -16.35 -58.44 -64.45
N PRO A 2 -16.15 -57.14 -64.13
CA PRO A 2 -14.93 -56.42 -63.70
C PRO A 2 -14.76 -56.49 -62.15
N MET A 3 -13.62 -56.23 -61.47
CA MET A 3 -12.70 -55.06 -61.42
C MET A 3 -13.38 -53.78 -60.86
N THR A 4 -12.78 -52.92 -60.03
CA THR A 4 -11.51 -52.87 -59.27
C THR A 4 -11.83 -52.43 -57.80
N MET A 5 -10.94 -52.20 -56.82
CA MET A 5 -9.48 -52.27 -56.67
C MET A 5 -9.14 -52.53 -55.17
N ASN A 6 -7.86 -52.59 -54.78
CA ASN A 6 -7.43 -52.56 -53.37
C ASN A 6 -6.02 -51.93 -53.29
N THR A 7 -5.75 -51.02 -52.36
CA THR A 7 -4.44 -50.34 -52.23
C THR A 7 -3.90 -50.33 -50.80
N SER A 8 -2.57 -50.28 -50.71
CA SER A 8 -1.78 -50.77 -49.58
C SER A 8 -1.41 -49.74 -48.51
N MET A 9 -1.10 -50.28 -47.32
CA MET A 9 -0.22 -49.76 -46.27
C MET A 9 0.44 -48.38 -46.45
N ASN A 10 0.40 -47.56 -45.39
CA ASN A 10 1.66 -47.02 -44.87
C ASN A 10 1.61 -46.79 -43.34
N THR A 11 2.69 -47.17 -42.67
CA THR A 11 2.88 -47.12 -41.21
C THR A 11 3.49 -45.80 -40.77
N THR A 12 3.00 -45.22 -39.67
CA THR A 12 3.77 -44.25 -38.87
C THR A 12 3.66 -44.60 -37.39
N MET A 13 4.82 -44.67 -36.71
CA MET A 13 4.92 -45.10 -35.31
C MET A 13 4.49 -43.98 -34.35
N ALA A 14 3.63 -44.31 -33.39
CA ALA A 14 3.38 -43.45 -32.24
C ALA A 14 4.47 -43.66 -31.17
N PRO A 15 5.20 -42.62 -30.72
CA PRO A 15 6.18 -42.75 -29.64
C PRO A 15 5.49 -43.01 -28.29
N SER A 16 6.06 -43.89 -27.48
CA SER A 16 5.46 -44.30 -26.20
C SER A 16 5.53 -43.18 -25.15
N ARG A 17 4.42 -43.00 -24.41
CA ARG A 17 4.26 -41.95 -23.37
C ARG A 17 5.11 -42.15 -22.09
N ALA A 18 6.14 -42.99 -22.11
CA ALA A 18 6.80 -43.50 -20.90
C ALA A 18 7.88 -42.59 -20.28
N ASN A 19 8.54 -41.72 -21.05
CA ASN A 19 9.82 -41.11 -20.63
C ASN A 19 9.75 -39.68 -20.06
N LEU A 20 8.56 -39.07 -19.89
CA LEU A 20 8.42 -37.70 -19.36
C LEU A 20 8.15 -37.60 -17.84
N ALA A 21 8.03 -38.71 -17.13
CA ALA A 21 7.76 -38.74 -15.68
C ALA A 21 9.03 -38.55 -14.80
N GLY A 22 10.19 -38.30 -15.39
CA GLY A 22 11.50 -38.29 -14.72
C GLY A 22 11.99 -36.96 -14.15
N LEU A 23 11.29 -35.84 -14.39
CA LEU A 23 11.68 -34.54 -13.81
C LEU A 23 11.41 -34.54 -12.30
N SER A 24 12.48 -34.47 -11.51
CA SER A 24 12.39 -34.49 -10.05
C SER A 24 11.57 -33.29 -9.55
N LYS A 25 10.82 -33.51 -8.46
CA LYS A 25 10.00 -32.45 -7.82
C LYS A 25 10.85 -31.25 -7.38
N ASP A 26 12.14 -31.46 -7.18
CA ASP A 26 13.10 -30.41 -6.83
C ASP A 26 13.43 -29.53 -8.05
N MET A 27 13.59 -30.10 -9.24
CA MET A 27 13.71 -29.33 -10.49
C MET A 27 12.46 -28.49 -10.77
N THR A 28 11.25 -29.04 -10.58
CA THR A 28 10.01 -28.25 -10.72
C THR A 28 9.92 -27.13 -9.69
N TYR A 29 10.39 -27.37 -8.45
CA TYR A 29 10.43 -26.35 -7.39
C TYR A 29 11.45 -25.25 -7.67
N ILE A 30 12.61 -25.59 -8.24
CA ILE A 30 13.63 -24.65 -8.69
C ILE A 30 13.09 -23.81 -9.85
N ALA A 31 12.47 -24.42 -10.87
CA ALA A 31 11.87 -23.73 -12.00
C ALA A 31 10.77 -22.74 -11.57
N VAL A 32 9.87 -23.13 -10.66
CA VAL A 32 8.83 -22.23 -10.12
C VAL A 32 9.44 -21.09 -9.30
N ARG A 33 10.52 -21.33 -8.54
CA ARG A 33 11.25 -20.26 -7.86
C ARG A 33 11.93 -19.31 -8.84
N PHE A 34 12.54 -19.83 -9.89
CA PHE A 34 13.24 -19.05 -10.90
C PHE A 34 12.25 -18.18 -11.68
N ALA A 35 11.13 -18.74 -12.12
CA ALA A 35 10.04 -18.00 -12.74
C ALA A 35 9.45 -16.93 -11.81
N PHE A 36 9.24 -17.22 -10.53
CA PHE A 36 8.80 -16.21 -9.56
C PHE A 36 9.81 -15.07 -9.41
N TRP A 37 11.11 -15.37 -9.32
CA TRP A 37 12.14 -14.33 -9.24
C TRP A 37 12.29 -13.54 -10.55
N ILE A 38 12.09 -14.16 -11.72
CA ILE A 38 12.01 -13.43 -12.99
C ILE A 38 10.82 -12.48 -13.00
N VAL A 39 9.61 -12.94 -12.63
CA VAL A 39 8.43 -12.06 -12.59
C VAL A 39 8.62 -10.92 -11.58
N VAL A 40 9.26 -11.18 -10.43
CA VAL A 40 9.60 -10.14 -9.45
C VAL A 40 10.65 -9.17 -10.01
N LEU A 41 11.71 -9.65 -10.67
CA LEU A 41 12.74 -8.80 -11.29
C LEU A 41 12.20 -7.99 -12.46
N VAL A 42 11.31 -8.55 -13.27
CA VAL A 42 10.62 -7.85 -14.36
C VAL A 42 9.65 -6.82 -13.79
N TYR A 43 8.90 -7.14 -12.73
CA TYR A 43 8.04 -6.16 -12.06
C TYR A 43 8.84 -5.01 -11.44
N PHE A 44 9.93 -5.29 -10.70
CA PHE A 44 10.81 -4.24 -10.16
C PHE A 44 11.60 -3.51 -11.25
N GLY A 45 11.89 -4.16 -12.38
CA GLY A 45 12.50 -3.54 -13.56
C GLY A 45 11.55 -2.60 -14.26
N ILE A 46 10.28 -2.99 -14.45
CA ILE A 46 9.22 -2.15 -15.02
C ILE A 46 8.87 -1.00 -14.07
N VAL A 47 8.75 -1.24 -12.76
CA VAL A 47 8.52 -0.18 -11.77
C VAL A 47 9.73 0.74 -11.65
N GLY A 48 10.96 0.20 -11.68
CA GLY A 48 12.18 0.99 -11.68
C GLY A 48 12.35 1.84 -12.95
N PHE A 49 12.02 1.28 -14.11
CA PHE A 49 11.98 1.99 -15.38
C PHE A 49 10.88 3.05 -15.40
N TYR A 50 9.66 2.73 -14.94
CA TYR A 50 8.54 3.67 -14.80
C TYR A 50 8.89 4.83 -13.86
N VAL A 51 9.51 4.56 -12.71
CA VAL A 51 10.01 5.60 -11.80
C VAL A 51 11.12 6.42 -12.45
N ALA A 52 12.12 5.81 -13.08
CA ALA A 52 13.23 6.53 -13.72
C ALA A 52 12.81 7.34 -14.96
N TRP A 53 11.80 6.87 -15.70
CA TRP A 53 11.22 7.53 -16.87
C TRP A 53 10.32 8.69 -16.45
N ASN A 54 9.45 8.49 -15.47
CA ASN A 54 8.61 9.57 -14.93
C ASN A 54 9.46 10.60 -14.16
N HIS A 55 10.59 10.22 -13.54
CA HIS A 55 11.56 11.16 -12.96
C HIS A 55 12.24 12.05 -14.02
N ARG A 56 12.17 11.70 -15.31
CA ARG A 56 12.63 12.56 -16.41
C ARG A 56 11.53 13.39 -17.05
N ASN A 57 10.29 12.89 -17.09
CA ASN A 57 9.26 13.41 -18.00
C ASN A 57 7.97 13.92 -17.30
N ILE A 58 7.88 13.89 -15.97
CA ILE A 58 6.73 14.41 -15.21
C ILE A 58 7.21 15.49 -14.25
N ASP A 59 6.54 16.64 -14.22
CA ASP A 59 6.71 17.59 -13.13
C ASP A 59 6.06 17.04 -11.84
N TRP A 60 6.91 16.49 -10.96
CA TRP A 60 6.50 15.90 -9.68
C TRP A 60 5.95 16.91 -8.67
N ASN A 61 6.05 18.23 -8.95
CA ASN A 61 5.42 19.26 -8.14
C ASN A 61 3.88 19.12 -8.13
N GLY A 62 3.26 18.67 -9.23
CA GLY A 62 1.82 18.46 -9.32
C GLY A 62 1.33 17.20 -8.59
N TYR A 63 1.92 16.05 -8.93
CA TYR A 63 1.51 14.72 -8.49
C TYR A 63 2.52 14.09 -7.53
N GLY A 64 2.47 14.50 -6.26
CA GLY A 64 3.31 13.91 -5.22
C GLY A 64 3.15 12.39 -5.13
N PHE A 65 4.26 11.67 -4.89
CA PHE A 65 4.36 10.20 -4.80
C PHE A 65 3.32 9.53 -3.86
N VAL A 66 2.74 10.32 -2.95
CA VAL A 66 1.60 9.97 -2.08
C VAL A 66 0.37 9.48 -2.87
N ALA A 67 0.13 9.96 -4.11
CA ALA A 67 -0.98 9.52 -4.94
C ALA A 67 -0.86 8.05 -5.42
N LEU A 68 0.38 7.54 -5.57
CA LEU A 68 0.68 6.15 -5.93
C LEU A 68 0.66 5.20 -4.72
N LEU A 69 0.83 5.72 -3.50
CA LEU A 69 0.90 4.91 -2.27
C LEU A 69 -0.35 4.01 -2.06
N PRO A 70 -1.61 4.49 -2.26
CA PRO A 70 -2.81 3.67 -2.18
C PRO A 70 -2.92 2.57 -3.23
N GLN A 71 -2.14 2.63 -4.32
CA GLN A 71 -2.12 1.63 -5.38
C GLN A 71 -1.00 0.60 -5.17
N LEU A 72 0.20 1.09 -4.81
CA LEU A 72 1.39 0.26 -4.59
C LEU A 72 1.30 -0.61 -3.32
N VAL A 73 0.71 -0.10 -2.23
CA VAL A 73 0.60 -0.86 -0.97
C VAL A 73 -0.32 -2.09 -1.12
N PRO A 74 -1.54 -2.00 -1.70
CA PRO A 74 -2.35 -3.18 -2.01
C PRO A 74 -1.67 -4.12 -3.00
N ALA A 75 -0.99 -3.62 -4.04
CA ALA A 75 -0.28 -4.44 -5.02
C ALA A 75 0.86 -5.26 -4.38
N ALA A 76 1.66 -4.65 -3.50
CA ALA A 76 2.72 -5.33 -2.74
C ALA A 76 2.17 -6.36 -1.74
N CYS A 77 1.06 -6.06 -1.07
CA CYS A 77 0.38 -7.01 -0.18
C CYS A 77 -0.25 -8.18 -0.95
N ALA A 78 -0.88 -7.90 -2.10
CA ALA A 78 -1.50 -8.90 -2.97
C ALA A 78 -0.45 -9.83 -3.59
N SER A 79 0.65 -9.30 -4.13
CA SER A 79 1.73 -10.13 -4.71
C SER A 79 2.40 -11.03 -3.65
N GLY A 80 2.66 -10.51 -2.45
CA GLY A 80 3.15 -11.31 -1.32
C GLY A 80 2.18 -12.42 -0.88
N PHE A 81 0.87 -12.13 -0.87
CA PHE A 81 -0.17 -13.10 -0.53
C PHE A 81 -0.35 -14.17 -1.63
N VAL A 82 -0.36 -13.77 -2.91
CA VAL A 82 -0.45 -14.66 -4.07
C VAL A 82 0.78 -15.56 -4.16
N GLY A 83 2.01 -15.05 -3.93
CA GLY A 83 3.21 -15.89 -3.84
C GLY A 83 3.14 -16.94 -2.72
N GLY A 84 2.52 -16.58 -1.59
CA GLY A 84 2.20 -17.50 -0.49
C GLY A 84 1.14 -18.56 -0.84
N LEU A 85 0.18 -18.24 -1.71
CA LEU A 85 -0.83 -19.19 -2.22
C LEU A 85 -0.29 -20.10 -3.33
N MET A 86 0.50 -19.56 -4.27
CA MET A 86 1.09 -20.31 -5.38
C MET A 86 2.04 -21.39 -4.87
N THR A 87 2.88 -21.09 -3.88
CA THR A 87 3.74 -22.10 -3.22
C THR A 87 2.96 -23.20 -2.49
N ARG A 88 1.66 -23.01 -2.21
CA ARG A 88 0.74 -24.02 -1.67
C ARG A 88 0.03 -24.83 -2.76
N HIS A 89 -0.40 -24.22 -3.86
CA HIS A 89 -1.10 -24.91 -4.95
C HIS A 89 -0.18 -25.67 -5.91
N ALA A 90 1.07 -25.23 -6.11
CA ALA A 90 2.09 -26.00 -6.83
C ALA A 90 2.35 -27.38 -6.20
N ARG A 91 2.11 -27.53 -4.88
CA ARG A 91 2.17 -28.82 -4.17
C ARG A 91 0.93 -29.72 -4.35
N LYS A 92 -0.13 -29.24 -5.01
CA LYS A 92 -1.40 -29.95 -5.20
C LYS A 92 -1.77 -30.25 -6.65
N GLY A 93 -0.94 -29.87 -7.63
CA GLY A 93 -1.14 -30.22 -9.05
C GLY A 93 -2.25 -29.46 -9.78
N ALA A 94 -2.78 -28.37 -9.19
CA ALA A 94 -3.87 -27.58 -9.78
C ALA A 94 -3.38 -26.58 -10.86
N TRP A 95 -2.69 -27.08 -11.88
CA TRP A 95 -2.11 -26.27 -12.96
C TRP A 95 -3.14 -25.42 -13.75
N PRO A 96 -4.31 -25.95 -14.17
CA PRO A 96 -5.25 -25.18 -15.00
C PRO A 96 -5.76 -23.91 -14.32
N SER A 97 -6.05 -23.96 -13.01
CA SER A 97 -6.52 -22.81 -12.24
C SER A 97 -5.44 -21.75 -12.04
N ILE A 98 -4.16 -22.16 -11.96
CA ILE A 98 -3.02 -21.25 -11.89
C ILE A 98 -2.82 -20.58 -13.26
N ALA A 99 -2.87 -21.36 -14.34
CA ALA A 99 -2.74 -20.85 -15.70
C ALA A 99 -3.86 -19.85 -16.05
N ALA A 100 -5.12 -20.16 -15.70
CA ALA A 100 -6.25 -19.26 -15.92
C ALA A 100 -6.08 -17.93 -15.14
N ALA A 101 -5.70 -17.99 -13.86
CA ALA A 101 -5.46 -16.78 -13.06
C ALA A 101 -4.29 -15.93 -13.59
N LEU A 102 -3.21 -16.58 -14.04
CA LEU A 102 -2.09 -15.89 -14.69
C LEU A 102 -2.51 -15.25 -16.03
N PHE A 103 -3.31 -15.96 -16.83
CA PHE A 103 -3.83 -15.46 -18.10
C PHE A 103 -4.75 -14.25 -17.90
N THR A 104 -5.70 -14.30 -16.95
CA THR A 104 -6.57 -13.15 -16.66
C THR A 104 -5.79 -11.93 -16.17
N VAL A 105 -4.83 -12.11 -15.26
CA VAL A 105 -3.98 -10.99 -14.79
C VAL A 105 -3.11 -10.44 -15.92
N ALA A 106 -2.56 -11.30 -16.79
CA ALA A 106 -1.79 -10.88 -17.95
C ALA A 106 -2.65 -10.12 -18.97
N CYS A 107 -3.86 -10.59 -19.29
CA CYS A 107 -4.78 -9.89 -20.20
C CYS A 107 -5.18 -8.51 -19.69
N VAL A 108 -5.48 -8.37 -18.38
CA VAL A 108 -5.78 -7.06 -17.79
C VAL A 108 -4.54 -6.14 -17.87
N TYR A 109 -3.34 -6.65 -17.59
CA TYR A 109 -2.10 -5.87 -17.72
C TYR A 109 -1.79 -5.50 -19.18
N ILE A 110 -2.05 -6.37 -20.15
CA ILE A 110 -1.82 -6.11 -21.58
C ILE A 110 -2.82 -5.08 -22.11
N LEU A 111 -4.10 -5.14 -21.74
CA LEU A 111 -5.08 -4.13 -22.13
C LEU A 111 -4.70 -2.75 -21.56
N TYR A 112 -4.29 -2.69 -20.29
CA TYR A 112 -3.81 -1.46 -19.66
C TYR A 112 -2.50 -0.94 -20.28
N LEU A 113 -1.61 -1.85 -20.71
CA LEU A 113 -0.37 -1.50 -21.41
C LEU A 113 -0.62 -1.00 -22.84
N VAL A 114 -1.60 -1.56 -23.56
CA VAL A 114 -1.97 -1.10 -24.92
C VAL A 114 -2.62 0.27 -24.87
N ASP A 115 -3.54 0.49 -23.94
CA ASP A 115 -4.13 1.81 -23.66
C ASP A 115 -3.04 2.84 -23.32
N TYR A 116 -2.12 2.49 -22.42
CA TYR A 116 -0.99 3.34 -22.06
C TYR A 116 -0.01 3.60 -23.21
N ILE A 117 0.36 2.59 -24.02
CA ILE A 117 1.25 2.76 -25.18
C ILE A 117 0.59 3.63 -26.26
N SER A 118 -0.73 3.50 -26.45
CA SER A 118 -1.49 4.38 -27.35
C SER A 118 -1.37 5.85 -26.93
N ASN A 119 -1.43 6.12 -25.62
CA ASN A 119 -1.28 7.47 -25.06
C ASN A 119 0.20 7.95 -25.04
N VAL A 120 1.17 7.05 -24.93
CA VAL A 120 2.62 7.39 -24.88
C VAL A 120 3.23 7.64 -26.26
N LEU A 121 2.74 6.98 -27.32
CA LEU A 121 3.26 7.17 -28.69
C LEU A 121 2.86 8.52 -29.34
N HIS A 122 2.18 9.40 -28.60
CA HIS A 122 1.74 10.73 -29.05
C HIS A 122 2.52 11.90 -28.40
N PHE A 123 3.62 11.65 -27.67
CA PHE A 123 4.43 12.69 -27.01
C PHE A 123 5.90 12.66 -27.44
N ASP A 124 6.41 13.79 -27.93
CA ASP A 124 7.82 14.01 -28.27
C ASP A 124 8.68 14.40 -27.04
N PRO A 125 9.99 14.08 -27.02
CA PRO A 125 10.84 14.30 -25.85
C PRO A 125 11.57 15.67 -25.86
N MET A 126 11.31 16.52 -24.86
CA MET A 126 12.07 17.74 -24.60
C MET A 126 13.40 17.52 -23.83
N ILE A 127 14.28 18.51 -23.90
CA ILE A 127 15.67 18.51 -23.38
C ILE A 127 15.73 19.16 -21.98
N VAL A 128 16.65 18.70 -21.10
CA VAL A 128 16.74 19.08 -19.68
C VAL A 128 18.06 19.83 -19.36
N PRO A 129 18.04 20.94 -18.59
CA PRO A 129 19.24 21.67 -18.14
C PRO A 129 19.86 21.16 -16.82
N GLU A 130 21.06 21.66 -16.48
CA GLU A 130 21.93 21.14 -15.41
C GLU A 130 21.47 21.46 -13.96
N ILE A 131 21.85 20.57 -13.02
CA ILE A 131 21.43 20.62 -11.60
C ILE A 131 22.51 21.26 -10.72
N SER A 132 22.14 22.27 -9.92
CA SER A 132 23.02 22.98 -8.99
C SER A 132 23.10 22.34 -7.58
N SER A 133 24.00 22.86 -6.73
CA SER A 133 24.38 22.29 -5.43
C SER A 133 23.26 22.19 -4.38
N ASN A 134 22.17 22.96 -4.50
CA ASN A 134 20.96 22.78 -3.68
C ASN A 134 20.27 21.44 -3.93
N GLY A 135 20.63 20.75 -5.01
CA GLY A 135 20.12 19.44 -5.38
C GLY A 135 20.27 18.37 -4.28
N PHE A 136 21.28 18.42 -3.40
CA PHE A 136 21.46 17.34 -2.40
C PHE A 136 20.39 17.34 -1.30
N ILE A 137 20.04 18.51 -0.74
CA ILE A 137 19.00 18.62 0.29
C ILE A 137 17.62 18.33 -0.32
N ASN A 138 17.36 18.85 -1.51
CA ASN A 138 16.17 18.52 -2.27
C ASN A 138 16.10 17.02 -2.55
N HIS A 139 17.18 16.38 -3.03
CA HIS A 139 17.18 14.95 -3.31
C HIS A 139 16.94 14.11 -2.05
N VAL A 140 17.40 14.54 -0.86
CA VAL A 140 17.00 13.90 0.40
C VAL A 140 15.50 14.11 0.69
N ALA A 141 14.97 15.34 0.58
CA ALA A 141 13.57 15.64 0.85
C ALA A 141 12.60 14.91 -0.11
N TRP A 142 12.87 14.93 -1.42
CA TRP A 142 12.13 14.20 -2.45
C TRP A 142 12.24 12.68 -2.27
N ASN A 143 13.38 12.18 -1.80
CA ASN A 143 13.50 10.77 -1.47
C ASN A 143 12.80 10.40 -0.17
N ILE A 144 12.54 11.28 0.82
CA ILE A 144 11.91 10.88 2.09
C ILE A 144 10.58 10.11 1.88
N PRO A 145 9.61 10.55 1.05
CA PRO A 145 8.42 9.76 0.76
C PRO A 145 8.71 8.40 0.10
N ALA A 146 9.69 8.32 -0.80
CA ALA A 146 10.11 7.08 -1.45
C ALA A 146 10.85 6.15 -0.49
N LEU A 147 11.67 6.69 0.42
CA LEU A 147 12.41 6.00 1.48
C LEU A 147 11.46 5.54 2.57
N VAL A 148 10.46 6.33 2.93
CA VAL A 148 9.32 5.96 3.79
C VAL A 148 8.52 4.83 3.11
N ALA A 149 8.23 4.94 1.81
CA ALA A 149 7.58 3.87 1.05
C ALA A 149 8.45 2.60 0.99
N LEU A 150 9.77 2.69 0.86
CA LEU A 150 10.69 1.55 0.91
C LEU A 150 10.82 0.96 2.32
N VAL A 151 10.92 1.81 3.34
CA VAL A 151 10.98 1.48 4.77
C VAL A 151 9.62 1.02 5.31
N PHE A 152 8.52 1.17 4.59
CA PHE A 152 7.25 0.49 4.88
C PHE A 152 6.99 -0.72 3.96
N ALA A 153 7.26 -0.65 2.66
CA ALA A 153 7.05 -1.74 1.71
C ALA A 153 8.04 -2.89 1.90
N ALA A 154 9.30 -2.63 2.23
CA ALA A 154 10.27 -3.69 2.54
C ALA A 154 9.87 -4.47 3.81
N PRO A 155 9.59 -3.85 4.98
CA PRO A 155 9.05 -4.60 6.10
C PRO A 155 7.63 -5.10 5.87
N MET A 156 6.75 -4.48 5.07
CA MET A 156 5.44 -5.08 4.73
C MET A 156 5.58 -6.34 3.87
N GLY A 157 6.49 -6.34 2.89
CA GLY A 157 6.83 -7.50 2.07
C GLY A 157 7.57 -8.58 2.87
N CYS A 158 8.53 -8.19 3.71
CA CYS A 158 9.20 -9.09 4.64
C CYS A 158 8.25 -9.61 5.72
N LEU A 159 7.27 -8.82 6.18
CA LEU A 159 6.22 -9.22 7.14
C LEU A 159 5.22 -10.16 6.46
N GLY A 160 4.81 -9.89 5.22
CA GLY A 160 4.03 -10.83 4.39
C GLY A 160 4.76 -12.15 4.19
N GLY A 161 6.04 -12.10 3.83
CA GLY A 161 6.92 -13.26 3.71
C GLY A 161 7.22 -13.98 5.03
N TRP A 162 7.28 -13.26 6.15
CA TRP A 162 7.47 -13.79 7.50
C TRP A 162 6.19 -14.40 8.06
N ILE A 163 5.03 -13.77 7.84
CA ILE A 163 3.70 -14.32 8.12
C ILE A 163 3.53 -15.60 7.30
N GLY A 164 3.84 -15.56 6.00
CA GLY A 164 3.94 -16.74 5.14
C GLY A 164 4.83 -17.83 5.77
N ARG A 165 6.11 -17.55 6.04
CA ARG A 165 7.04 -18.55 6.60
C ARG A 165 6.65 -19.07 7.99
N LYS A 166 6.13 -18.22 8.87
CA LYS A 166 5.85 -18.53 10.29
C LYS A 166 4.49 -19.20 10.48
N TYR A 167 3.48 -18.83 9.69
CA TYR A 167 2.14 -19.43 9.74
C TYR A 167 1.90 -20.54 8.70
N LEU A 168 2.67 -20.64 7.60
CA LEU A 168 2.68 -21.86 6.76
C LEU A 168 3.50 -23.01 7.41
N LYS A 169 4.36 -22.71 8.39
CA LYS A 169 4.81 -23.69 9.39
C LYS A 169 3.71 -23.97 10.42
N ILE A 170 2.51 -24.33 9.96
CA ILE A 170 1.50 -24.95 10.83
C ILE A 170 2.15 -26.21 11.41
N PRO A 171 2.30 -26.34 12.75
CA PRO A 171 2.73 -27.60 13.34
C PRO A 171 1.65 -28.65 13.02
N LYS A 172 2.00 -29.61 12.15
CA LYS A 172 1.13 -30.75 11.81
C LYS A 172 0.64 -31.41 13.10
N GLY A 173 -0.64 -31.26 13.43
CA GLY A 173 -1.23 -31.85 14.64
C GLY A 173 -2.14 -30.96 15.50
N ARG A 174 -2.44 -29.69 15.13
CA ARG A 174 -3.53 -28.93 15.77
C ARG A 174 -4.38 -28.16 14.76
N ASP A 175 -5.57 -28.70 14.50
CA ASP A 175 -6.62 -28.01 13.74
C ASP A 175 -7.21 -26.87 14.58
N LEU A 176 -6.57 -25.71 14.53
CA LEU A 176 -7.17 -24.44 14.93
C LEU A 176 -8.22 -24.08 13.89
N SER A 177 -9.48 -23.94 14.32
CA SER A 177 -10.57 -23.53 13.43
C SER A 177 -10.23 -22.21 12.72
N PRO A 178 -10.68 -22.00 11.47
CA PRO A 178 -10.29 -20.83 10.66
C PRO A 178 -10.44 -19.49 11.39
N LYS A 179 -11.54 -19.35 12.16
CA LYS A 179 -11.81 -18.18 13.02
C LYS A 179 -10.65 -17.83 13.97
N LYS A 180 -10.03 -18.83 14.62
CA LYS A 180 -8.90 -18.58 15.54
C LYS A 180 -7.61 -18.20 14.83
N GLN A 181 -7.40 -18.68 13.61
CA GLN A 181 -6.25 -18.29 12.81
C GLN A 181 -6.36 -16.81 12.42
N VAL A 182 -7.54 -16.38 11.95
CA VAL A 182 -7.87 -14.98 11.65
C VAL A 182 -7.77 -14.10 12.91
N GLU A 183 -8.34 -14.53 14.05
CA GLU A 183 -8.22 -13.80 15.32
C GLU A 183 -6.75 -13.60 15.74
N SER A 184 -5.89 -14.62 15.59
CA SER A 184 -4.47 -14.55 15.94
C SER A 184 -3.65 -13.66 15.02
N LEU A 185 -3.98 -13.61 13.73
CA LEU A 185 -3.34 -12.70 12.77
C LEU A 185 -3.74 -11.24 13.07
N LEU A 186 -5.04 -10.99 13.26
CA LEU A 186 -5.54 -9.66 13.62
C LEU A 186 -4.90 -9.13 14.90
N ASP A 187 -4.68 -9.97 15.92
CA ASP A 187 -4.04 -9.55 17.17
C ASP A 187 -2.57 -9.12 17.00
N VAL A 188 -1.85 -9.61 15.98
CA VAL A 188 -0.50 -9.13 15.63
C VAL A 188 -0.56 -7.77 14.93
N PHE A 189 -1.49 -7.60 13.99
CA PHE A 189 -1.63 -6.34 13.23
C PHE A 189 -2.20 -5.18 14.05
N LYS A 190 -2.97 -5.45 15.10
CA LYS A 190 -3.56 -4.42 15.97
C LYS A 190 -2.58 -3.33 16.39
N LYS A 191 -1.45 -3.70 17.02
CA LYS A 191 -0.54 -2.72 17.64
C LYS A 191 0.04 -1.73 16.63
N PRO A 192 0.67 -2.17 15.51
CA PRO A 192 1.16 -1.23 14.51
C PRO A 192 0.03 -0.47 13.80
N LEU A 193 -1.12 -1.11 13.53
CA LEU A 193 -2.27 -0.41 12.96
C LEU A 193 -2.80 0.69 13.90
N PHE A 194 -2.80 0.45 15.21
CA PHE A 194 -3.20 1.46 16.19
C PHE A 194 -2.18 2.57 16.36
N LEU A 195 -0.89 2.26 16.30
CA LEU A 195 0.14 3.31 16.27
C LEU A 195 0.00 4.16 15.00
N LEU A 196 -0.25 3.54 13.85
CA LEU A 196 -0.47 4.25 12.59
C LEU A 196 -1.74 5.13 12.63
N ILE A 197 -2.88 4.60 13.09
CA ILE A 197 -4.11 5.38 13.24
C ILE A 197 -3.91 6.50 14.27
N PHE A 198 -3.20 6.24 15.38
CA PHE A 198 -2.90 7.26 16.38
C PHE A 198 -2.04 8.37 15.78
N ILE A 199 -0.96 8.04 15.05
CA ILE A 199 -0.15 9.03 14.33
C ILE A 199 -1.03 9.82 13.36
N ILE A 200 -1.77 9.16 12.45
CA ILE A 200 -2.62 9.85 11.46
C ILE A 200 -3.66 10.78 12.13
N VAL A 201 -4.29 10.37 13.23
CA VAL A 201 -5.31 11.17 13.94
C VAL A 201 -4.70 12.32 14.75
N TRP A 202 -3.51 12.15 15.32
CA TRP A 202 -2.86 13.16 16.15
C TRP A 202 -1.89 14.07 15.38
N THR A 203 -1.39 13.66 14.22
CA THR A 203 -0.52 14.46 13.37
C THR A 203 -1.12 15.86 13.09
N PRO A 204 -2.40 16.03 12.73
CA PRO A 204 -2.96 17.37 12.52
C PRO A 204 -3.13 18.22 13.79
N LEU A 205 -3.08 17.62 14.99
CA LEU A 205 -3.05 18.35 16.26
C LEU A 205 -1.63 18.68 16.71
N LEU A 206 -0.64 17.87 16.30
CA LEU A 206 0.77 18.01 16.67
C LEU A 206 1.55 18.87 15.68
N VAL A 207 1.32 18.75 14.38
CA VAL A 207 1.94 19.59 13.34
C VAL A 207 1.77 21.10 13.61
N PRO A 208 0.61 21.64 14.04
CA PRO A 208 0.50 23.06 14.40
C PRO A 208 1.38 23.52 15.58
N LEU A 209 1.91 22.59 16.38
CA LEU A 209 2.88 22.91 17.43
C LEU A 209 4.32 22.99 16.91
N PHE A 210 4.56 22.58 15.66
CA PHE A 210 5.89 22.50 15.04
C PHE A 210 5.98 23.25 13.70
N SER A 211 4.87 23.52 13.01
CA SER A 211 4.86 24.39 11.83
C SER A 211 5.05 25.83 12.29
N MET A 212 6.19 26.42 11.91
CA MET A 212 6.28 27.88 11.80
C MET A 212 5.25 28.35 10.76
N ASP A 213 4.79 29.59 10.89
CA ASP A 213 3.66 30.10 10.11
C ASP A 213 4.11 30.51 8.69
N ASP A 214 4.45 29.50 7.88
CA ASP A 214 4.99 29.62 6.52
C ASP A 214 4.00 30.24 5.51
N SER A 215 2.79 30.60 5.95
CA SER A 215 1.84 31.41 5.18
C SER A 215 2.44 32.75 4.72
N VAL A 216 3.40 33.29 5.49
CA VAL A 216 4.20 34.49 5.15
C VAL A 216 5.06 34.30 3.88
N HIS A 217 5.28 33.06 3.42
CA HIS A 217 6.16 32.74 2.28
C HIS A 217 5.42 32.18 1.05
N LYS A 218 4.09 32.19 1.05
CA LYS A 218 3.30 31.88 -0.15
C LYS A 218 3.32 33.09 -1.10
N GLU A 219 3.72 32.87 -2.35
CA GLU A 219 3.49 33.85 -3.41
C GLU A 219 1.99 34.07 -3.58
N TYR A 220 1.61 35.29 -3.96
CA TYR A 220 0.23 35.73 -4.15
C TYR A 220 -0.70 35.67 -2.94
N SER A 221 -0.20 35.29 -1.75
CA SER A 221 -0.96 35.32 -0.50
C SER A 221 -1.26 36.74 -0.04
N ALA A 222 -2.50 36.98 0.38
CA ALA A 222 -2.94 38.26 0.93
C ALA A 222 -2.41 38.55 2.35
N TRP A 223 -1.71 37.59 2.96
CA TRP A 223 -0.98 37.74 4.24
C TRP A 223 0.54 37.79 4.06
N ASN A 224 1.04 37.63 2.83
CA ASN A 224 2.45 37.81 2.51
C ASN A 224 2.75 39.31 2.22
N TYR A 225 3.74 39.85 2.96
CA TYR A 225 4.23 41.23 2.87
C TYR A 225 5.51 41.39 2.03
N THR A 226 6.10 40.33 1.47
CA THR A 226 7.20 40.42 0.50
C THR A 226 6.70 40.97 -0.85
N SER A 227 7.61 41.30 -1.78
CA SER A 227 7.26 41.79 -3.13
C SER A 227 6.27 40.89 -3.88
N SER A 228 6.38 39.56 -3.73
CA SER A 228 5.51 38.57 -4.38
C SER A 228 4.19 38.27 -3.65
N GLY A 229 3.95 38.84 -2.47
CA GLY A 229 2.66 38.73 -1.77
C GLY A 229 1.61 39.71 -2.27
N MET A 230 0.41 39.69 -1.68
CA MET A 230 -0.73 40.57 -2.01
C MET A 230 -1.28 41.37 -0.80
N SER A 231 -0.50 41.50 0.28
CA SER A 231 -0.88 42.29 1.46
C SER A 231 -1.39 43.71 1.13
N GLN A 232 -0.79 44.40 0.15
CA GLN A 232 -1.18 45.75 -0.27
C GLN A 232 -2.53 45.76 -0.98
N PHE A 233 -2.89 44.71 -1.73
CA PHE A 233 -4.21 44.57 -2.32
C PHE A 233 -5.28 44.40 -1.24
N ARG A 234 -5.05 43.53 -0.26
CA ARG A 234 -5.94 43.36 0.90
C ARG A 234 -6.10 44.67 1.68
N LEU A 235 -5.01 45.40 1.93
CA LEU A 235 -5.06 46.70 2.60
C LEU A 235 -5.78 47.77 1.75
N ALA A 236 -5.63 47.75 0.41
CA ALA A 236 -6.39 48.63 -0.49
C ALA A 236 -7.90 48.40 -0.37
N ILE A 237 -8.33 47.14 -0.34
CA ILE A 237 -9.72 46.73 -0.11
C ILE A 237 -10.21 47.24 1.25
N GLU A 238 -9.49 46.94 2.34
CA GLU A 238 -9.87 47.35 3.70
C GLU A 238 -10.00 48.87 3.83
N ASN A 239 -9.06 49.63 3.25
CA ASN A 239 -9.07 51.09 3.24
C ASN A 239 -10.25 51.70 2.44
N THR A 240 -10.88 50.94 1.53
CA THR A 240 -12.10 51.37 0.81
C THR A 240 -13.41 51.04 1.54
N GLY A 241 -13.33 50.53 2.78
CA GLY A 241 -14.46 50.30 3.67
C GLY A 241 -14.92 48.85 3.80
N TYR A 242 -14.27 47.90 3.13
CA TYR A 242 -14.59 46.46 3.29
C TYR A 242 -13.97 45.91 4.58
N THR A 243 -14.75 45.86 5.65
CA THR A 243 -14.29 45.47 6.99
C THR A 243 -14.21 43.95 7.23
N ARG A 244 -14.60 43.12 6.24
CA ARG A 244 -14.79 41.66 6.39
C ARG A 244 -13.93 40.88 5.39
N THR A 245 -12.64 41.17 5.36
CA THR A 245 -11.61 40.40 4.65
C THR A 245 -11.19 39.17 5.47
N THR A 246 -11.13 37.99 4.84
CA THR A 246 -10.82 36.71 5.50
C THR A 246 -10.07 35.75 4.57
N SER A 247 -9.34 34.78 5.15
CA SER A 247 -8.65 33.71 4.40
C SER A 247 -9.45 32.42 4.38
N SER A 248 -9.44 31.69 3.25
CA SER A 248 -9.72 30.25 3.24
C SER A 248 -8.41 29.46 3.23
N VAL A 249 -7.85 29.22 4.42
CA VAL A 249 -6.63 28.38 4.59
C VAL A 249 -6.94 26.88 4.58
N GLY A 250 -8.21 26.50 4.43
CA GLY A 250 -8.67 25.11 4.36
C GLY A 250 -9.69 24.90 3.24
N SER A 251 -10.17 23.66 3.09
CA SER A 251 -11.14 23.28 2.06
C SER A 251 -12.35 24.22 1.98
N TYR A 252 -12.82 24.45 0.75
CA TYR A 252 -14.08 25.14 0.42
C TYR A 252 -15.31 24.60 1.17
N SER A 253 -15.27 23.37 1.68
CA SER A 253 -16.27 22.84 2.62
C SER A 253 -16.47 23.72 3.87
N LEU A 254 -15.46 24.47 4.32
CA LEU A 254 -15.61 25.44 5.41
C LEU A 254 -16.36 26.71 4.96
N LEU A 255 -16.12 27.17 3.72
CA LEU A 255 -16.82 28.31 3.13
C LEU A 255 -18.31 28.02 2.90
N SER A 256 -18.68 26.76 2.72
CA SER A 256 -20.09 26.33 2.62
C SER A 256 -20.94 26.58 3.87
N ARG A 257 -20.32 27.03 4.97
CA ARG A 257 -20.97 27.47 6.23
C ARG A 257 -21.23 28.98 6.29
N ILE A 258 -20.85 29.72 5.26
CA ILE A 258 -21.13 31.15 5.14
C ILE A 258 -22.46 31.29 4.41
N ASP A 259 -23.53 31.52 5.16
CA ASP A 259 -24.91 31.60 4.64
C ASP A 259 -25.25 32.95 3.98
N GLU A 260 -24.26 33.83 3.80
CA GLU A 260 -24.36 35.14 3.14
C GLU A 260 -23.55 35.14 1.82
N PRO A 261 -23.98 35.86 0.78
CA PRO A 261 -23.16 36.09 -0.40
C PRO A 261 -21.82 36.76 -0.05
N PHE A 262 -20.74 36.31 -0.70
CA PHE A 262 -19.40 36.84 -0.52
C PHE A 262 -18.63 36.84 -1.85
N VAL A 263 -17.54 37.61 -1.92
CA VAL A 263 -16.61 37.57 -3.05
C VAL A 263 -15.47 36.61 -2.71
N LEU A 264 -15.23 35.63 -3.57
CA LEU A 264 -14.07 34.74 -3.49
C LEU A 264 -12.98 35.27 -4.42
N VAL A 265 -11.75 35.35 -3.92
CA VAL A 265 -10.59 35.92 -4.62
C VAL A 265 -9.53 34.83 -4.74
N VAL A 266 -9.36 34.31 -5.95
CA VAL A 266 -8.46 33.21 -6.32
C VAL A 266 -7.29 33.80 -7.09
N MET A 267 -6.08 33.71 -6.54
CA MET A 267 -4.89 34.35 -7.11
C MET A 267 -3.81 33.30 -7.38
N GLY A 268 -3.30 33.21 -8.61
CA GLY A 268 -2.21 32.30 -9.00
C GLY A 268 -2.35 30.84 -8.52
N PRO A 269 -3.51 30.16 -8.69
CA PRO A 269 -3.74 28.86 -8.08
C PRO A 269 -2.83 27.77 -8.69
N ASN A 270 -1.92 27.25 -7.87
CA ASN A 270 -0.92 26.25 -8.26
C ASN A 270 -1.21 24.84 -7.66
N ARG A 271 -2.41 24.64 -7.10
CA ARG A 271 -2.93 23.35 -6.60
C ARG A 271 -4.17 22.94 -7.39
N PHE A 272 -4.27 21.66 -7.75
CA PHE A 272 -5.48 21.12 -8.39
C PHE A 272 -6.69 21.15 -7.44
N TYR A 273 -7.81 21.63 -7.98
CA TYR A 273 -9.12 21.59 -7.35
C TYR A 273 -9.69 20.18 -7.30
N ASN A 274 -10.33 19.80 -6.21
CA ASN A 274 -11.00 18.52 -6.09
C ASN A 274 -12.35 18.55 -6.84
N LEU A 275 -12.42 17.81 -7.94
CA LEU A 275 -13.61 17.66 -8.79
C LEU A 275 -14.88 17.24 -8.03
N VAL A 276 -14.73 16.57 -6.89
CA VAL A 276 -15.85 16.01 -6.10
C VAL A 276 -16.38 17.00 -5.05
N SER A 277 -15.56 17.92 -4.54
CA SER A 277 -15.96 18.87 -3.48
C SER A 277 -15.95 20.31 -3.92
N ASP A 278 -14.91 20.74 -4.63
CA ASP A 278 -14.58 22.15 -4.80
C ASP A 278 -15.32 22.73 -6.00
N ILE A 279 -15.38 21.98 -7.10
CA ILE A 279 -16.15 22.36 -8.29
C ILE A 279 -17.67 22.42 -7.97
N PRO A 280 -18.31 21.41 -7.33
CA PRO A 280 -19.72 21.52 -6.96
C PRO A 280 -19.99 22.63 -5.93
N PHE A 281 -19.04 22.91 -5.03
CA PHE A 281 -19.12 24.06 -4.14
C PHE A 281 -19.14 25.37 -4.93
N LEU A 282 -18.22 25.59 -5.86
CA LEU A 282 -18.13 26.84 -6.63
C LEU A 282 -19.37 27.07 -7.50
N ILE A 283 -19.92 26.02 -8.13
CA ILE A 283 -21.19 26.13 -8.88
C ILE A 283 -22.35 26.49 -7.95
N LYS A 284 -22.43 25.90 -6.74
CA LYS A 284 -23.45 26.28 -5.75
C LYS A 284 -23.25 27.72 -5.26
N PHE A 285 -22.02 28.12 -4.98
CA PHE A 285 -21.62 29.45 -4.51
C PHE A 285 -22.05 30.53 -5.52
N LEU A 286 -21.69 30.36 -6.80
CA LEU A 286 -22.14 31.25 -7.88
C LEU A 286 -23.67 31.23 -8.01
N ARG A 287 -24.35 30.08 -7.97
CA ARG A 287 -25.83 30.07 -8.00
C ARG A 287 -26.48 30.78 -6.79
N SER A 288 -25.75 30.92 -5.68
CA SER A 288 -26.22 31.58 -4.45
C SER A 288 -25.94 33.10 -4.41
N GLY A 289 -25.50 33.71 -5.52
CA GLY A 289 -25.14 35.13 -5.55
C GLY A 289 -23.70 35.42 -5.11
N GLY A 290 -22.87 34.40 -4.96
CA GLY A 290 -21.43 34.58 -4.81
C GLY A 290 -20.82 35.15 -6.09
N SER A 291 -19.75 35.94 -5.94
CA SER A 291 -19.00 36.53 -7.04
C SER A 291 -17.52 36.15 -6.95
N LEU A 292 -16.80 36.13 -8.06
CA LEU A 292 -15.50 35.46 -8.16
C LEU A 292 -14.46 36.31 -8.91
N LEU A 293 -13.35 36.63 -8.27
CA LEU A 293 -12.15 37.17 -8.91
C LEU A 293 -11.16 36.03 -9.09
N ILE A 294 -10.69 35.82 -10.31
CA ILE A 294 -9.65 34.83 -10.65
C ILE A 294 -8.52 35.57 -11.33
N ALA A 295 -7.31 35.41 -10.82
CA ALA A 295 -6.10 35.80 -11.52
C ALA A 295 -5.26 34.56 -11.83
N HIS A 296 -4.98 34.35 -13.12
CA HIS A 296 -4.08 33.31 -13.58
C HIS A 296 -2.63 33.80 -13.52
N GLU A 297 -1.70 32.87 -13.42
CA GLU A 297 -0.27 33.14 -13.52
C GLU A 297 0.37 31.94 -14.20
N GLN A 298 0.39 30.81 -13.49
CA GLN A 298 0.83 29.50 -13.95
C GLN A 298 0.01 28.44 -13.19
N GLY A 299 -0.30 27.31 -13.82
CA GLY A 299 -0.92 26.16 -13.13
C GLY A 299 -2.40 25.93 -13.41
N THR A 300 -3.23 25.85 -12.36
CA THR A 300 -4.47 25.05 -12.40
C THR A 300 -5.75 25.81 -12.74
N THR A 301 -5.64 27.10 -13.05
CA THR A 301 -6.79 27.98 -13.39
C THR A 301 -7.58 27.49 -14.59
N GLU A 302 -6.92 27.02 -15.64
CA GLU A 302 -7.60 26.50 -16.83
C GLU A 302 -8.45 25.27 -16.50
N TRP A 303 -7.87 24.31 -15.78
CA TRP A 303 -8.58 23.14 -15.28
C TRP A 303 -9.75 23.53 -14.35
N LEU A 304 -9.61 24.58 -13.53
CA LEU A 304 -10.72 25.10 -12.74
C LEU A 304 -11.89 25.54 -13.64
N LEU A 305 -11.65 26.43 -14.60
CA LEU A 305 -12.68 27.02 -15.45
C LEU A 305 -13.34 25.96 -16.33
N LEU A 306 -12.55 25.06 -16.95
CA LEU A 306 -13.04 23.93 -17.74
C LEU A 306 -13.94 23.00 -16.91
N ASN A 307 -13.52 22.63 -15.70
CA ASN A 307 -14.32 21.77 -14.83
C ASN A 307 -15.58 22.47 -14.31
N MET A 308 -15.55 23.78 -14.08
CA MET A 308 -16.74 24.57 -13.73
C MET A 308 -17.75 24.62 -14.90
N MET A 309 -17.29 24.83 -16.13
CA MET A 309 -18.14 24.74 -17.32
C MET A 309 -18.75 23.33 -17.46
N LEU A 310 -17.93 22.27 -17.41
CA LEU A 310 -18.40 20.88 -17.49
C LEU A 310 -19.40 20.51 -16.37
N ALA A 311 -19.13 20.93 -15.13
CA ALA A 311 -20.04 20.70 -14.02
C ALA A 311 -21.36 21.48 -14.14
N SER A 312 -21.34 22.66 -14.77
CA SER A 312 -22.55 23.44 -15.08
C SER A 312 -23.39 22.77 -16.17
N LEU A 313 -22.73 22.30 -17.24
CA LEU A 313 -23.34 21.53 -18.33
C LEU A 313 -24.04 20.27 -17.81
N LEU A 314 -23.33 19.45 -17.02
CA LEU A 314 -23.86 18.21 -16.43
C LEU A 314 -25.05 18.44 -15.46
N GLN A 315 -25.24 19.68 -14.99
CA GLN A 315 -26.38 20.09 -14.17
C GLN A 315 -27.56 20.64 -15.00
N GLY A 316 -27.56 20.39 -16.31
CA GLY A 316 -28.68 20.73 -17.21
C GLY A 316 -28.59 22.13 -17.84
N GLY A 317 -27.43 22.78 -17.80
CA GLY A 317 -27.20 24.00 -18.56
C GLY A 317 -26.99 23.72 -20.05
N ASP A 318 -27.48 24.62 -20.91
CA ASP A 318 -27.20 24.61 -22.35
C ASP A 318 -25.88 25.36 -22.62
N ILE A 319 -25.00 24.80 -23.48
CA ILE A 319 -23.66 25.33 -23.82
C ILE A 319 -23.75 26.81 -24.22
N LEU A 320 -24.81 27.19 -24.94
CA LEU A 320 -25.03 28.55 -25.47
C LEU A 320 -26.14 29.31 -24.71
N GLY A 321 -26.73 28.70 -23.68
CA GLY A 321 -27.86 29.26 -22.94
C GLY A 321 -27.47 29.86 -21.58
N ASP A 322 -28.49 30.22 -20.80
CA ASP A 322 -28.32 30.72 -19.44
C ASP A 322 -28.08 29.59 -18.43
N GLY A 323 -27.16 29.83 -17.49
CA GLY A 323 -26.84 28.91 -16.40
C GLY A 323 -25.62 28.00 -16.61
N VAL A 324 -24.93 28.08 -17.76
CA VAL A 324 -23.58 27.51 -17.93
C VAL A 324 -22.52 28.52 -17.56
N PHE A 325 -21.48 28.07 -16.85
CA PHE A 325 -20.32 28.87 -16.53
C PHE A 325 -19.45 29.10 -17.79
N PRO A 326 -19.13 30.37 -18.14
CA PRO A 326 -18.31 30.74 -19.29
C PRO A 326 -17.02 29.94 -19.47
N LEU A 327 -16.81 29.41 -20.68
CA LEU A 327 -15.59 28.71 -21.03
C LEU A 327 -14.45 29.72 -21.24
N THR A 328 -13.28 29.42 -20.70
CA THR A 328 -12.05 30.20 -20.92
C THR A 328 -10.88 29.25 -20.89
N PHE A 329 -9.90 29.51 -21.75
CA PHE A 329 -8.59 28.88 -21.72
C PHE A 329 -7.54 29.98 -21.62
N PHE A 330 -6.36 29.62 -21.16
CA PHE A 330 -5.20 30.51 -21.13
C PHE A 330 -4.20 30.05 -22.20
N MET A 331 -3.50 31.00 -22.80
CA MET A 331 -2.44 30.70 -23.76
C MET A 331 -1.23 30.17 -23.00
N ASP A 332 -0.71 29.02 -23.43
CA ASP A 332 0.48 28.40 -22.83
C ASP A 332 1.74 29.16 -23.29
N GLY A 333 2.38 29.88 -22.35
CA GLY A 333 3.57 30.70 -22.61
C GLY A 333 3.53 32.06 -21.90
N ILE A 334 4.43 32.96 -22.30
CA ILE A 334 4.62 34.31 -21.74
C ILE A 334 4.16 35.36 -22.74
N LEU A 335 3.17 36.17 -22.35
CA LEU A 335 2.72 37.33 -23.11
C LEU A 335 3.85 38.37 -23.21
N ARG A 336 4.29 38.60 -24.44
CA ARG A 336 5.17 39.70 -24.82
C ARG A 336 4.41 40.73 -25.64
N ASP A 337 4.66 42.01 -25.39
CA ASP A 337 4.22 43.11 -26.26
C ASP A 337 5.44 43.92 -26.69
N ASN A 338 5.71 43.98 -27.99
CA ASN A 338 6.79 44.81 -28.54
C ASN A 338 6.38 46.27 -28.75
N SER A 339 5.09 46.62 -28.62
CA SER A 339 4.58 47.98 -28.81
C SER A 339 4.42 48.77 -27.52
N SER A 340 3.96 48.15 -26.44
CA SER A 340 3.82 48.81 -25.13
C SER A 340 4.27 47.89 -24.00
N TYR A 341 5.37 48.26 -23.35
CA TYR A 341 5.98 47.51 -22.27
C TYR A 341 6.74 48.45 -21.33
N LEU A 342 7.02 48.00 -20.10
CA LEU A 342 7.70 48.83 -19.10
C LEU A 342 9.21 48.92 -19.34
N ASN A 343 9.93 47.81 -19.13
CA ASN A 343 11.40 47.74 -19.24
C ASN A 343 11.90 46.62 -20.17
N ARG A 344 11.07 45.60 -20.39
CA ARG A 344 11.28 44.44 -21.26
C ARG A 344 9.93 44.05 -21.84
N ASN A 345 9.90 43.41 -23.01
CA ASN A 345 8.65 43.05 -23.68
C ASN A 345 7.78 42.04 -22.89
N ASP A 346 8.35 41.27 -21.97
CA ASP A 346 7.63 40.39 -21.03
C ASP A 346 7.07 41.10 -19.78
N PHE A 347 7.14 42.44 -19.74
CA PHE A 347 6.35 43.31 -18.87
C PHE A 347 5.40 44.15 -19.73
N PRO A 348 4.38 43.54 -20.37
CA PRO A 348 3.48 44.26 -21.26
C PRO A 348 2.67 45.30 -20.48
N VAL A 349 2.42 46.44 -21.14
CA VAL A 349 1.67 47.55 -20.58
C VAL A 349 0.38 47.74 -21.38
N ILE A 350 -0.74 47.64 -20.68
CA ILE A 350 -2.07 47.82 -21.27
C ILE A 350 -2.45 49.29 -21.14
N ASP A 351 -2.17 50.07 -22.20
CA ASP A 351 -2.55 51.47 -22.31
C ASP A 351 -4.03 51.64 -22.73
N THR A 352 -4.55 52.86 -22.60
CA THR A 352 -5.93 53.27 -22.92
C THR A 352 -6.54 52.67 -24.22
N PRO A 353 -5.83 52.53 -25.36
CA PRO A 353 -6.42 51.90 -26.56
C PRO A 353 -6.85 50.44 -26.36
N GLY A 354 -6.18 49.72 -25.45
CA GLY A 354 -6.53 48.35 -25.06
C GLY A 354 -7.56 48.26 -23.93
N ILE A 355 -7.88 49.38 -23.27
CA ILE A 355 -8.82 49.45 -22.14
C ILE A 355 -10.19 49.91 -22.65
N LYS A 356 -11.20 49.02 -22.57
CA LYS A 356 -12.59 49.35 -22.90
C LYS A 356 -13.30 49.90 -21.67
N SER A 357 -14.25 50.82 -21.90
CA SER A 357 -15.05 51.44 -20.83
C SER A 357 -15.95 50.42 -20.12
N HIS A 358 -15.69 50.19 -18.84
CA HIS A 358 -16.46 49.31 -17.95
C HIS A 358 -16.28 49.78 -16.49
N PRO A 359 -17.19 49.49 -15.55
CA PRO A 359 -16.99 49.84 -14.15
C PRO A 359 -15.66 49.36 -13.54
N VAL A 360 -15.16 48.18 -13.95
CA VAL A 360 -13.85 47.67 -13.50
C VAL A 360 -12.65 48.49 -14.00
N THR A 361 -12.80 49.19 -15.13
CA THR A 361 -11.77 50.03 -15.76
C THR A 361 -12.00 51.53 -15.52
N ALA A 362 -12.96 51.90 -14.65
CA ALA A 362 -13.26 53.30 -14.34
C ALA A 362 -12.06 54.01 -13.70
N GLY A 363 -11.55 55.06 -14.37
CA GLY A 363 -10.35 55.78 -13.92
C GLY A 363 -9.04 55.01 -14.11
N VAL A 364 -9.04 53.92 -14.89
CA VAL A 364 -7.86 53.13 -15.24
C VAL A 364 -7.39 53.54 -16.64
N SER A 365 -6.18 54.07 -16.73
CA SER A 365 -5.55 54.52 -17.99
C SER A 365 -4.42 53.62 -18.45
N ARG A 366 -3.69 53.01 -17.52
CA ARG A 366 -2.55 52.11 -17.79
C ARG A 366 -2.49 50.99 -16.77
N LEU A 367 -2.30 49.75 -17.23
CA LEU A 367 -2.00 48.59 -16.37
C LEU A 367 -0.63 48.03 -16.71
N VAL A 368 0.16 47.67 -15.71
CA VAL A 368 1.41 46.90 -15.89
C VAL A 368 1.21 45.45 -15.48
N LEU A 369 1.72 44.56 -16.32
CA LEU A 369 1.73 43.12 -16.13
C LEU A 369 3.19 42.61 -16.02
N ASN A 370 3.40 41.40 -15.52
CA ASN A 370 4.72 40.77 -15.42
C ASN A 370 4.64 39.27 -15.75
N ARG A 371 5.22 38.88 -16.89
CA ARG A 371 5.19 37.50 -17.43
C ARG A 371 3.78 36.88 -17.45
N ALA A 372 2.78 37.71 -17.73
CA ALA A 372 1.39 37.31 -17.89
C ALA A 372 1.20 36.24 -18.97
N SER A 373 0.06 35.57 -18.96
CA SER A 373 -0.47 34.82 -20.12
C SER A 373 -1.41 35.72 -20.95
N GLY A 374 -2.06 35.15 -21.97
CA GLY A 374 -3.24 35.71 -22.64
C GLY A 374 -4.48 34.86 -22.39
N LEU A 375 -5.66 35.47 -22.33
CA LEU A 375 -6.92 34.74 -22.42
C LEU A 375 -7.10 34.28 -23.87
N MET A 376 -7.31 32.99 -24.08
CA MET A 376 -7.51 32.43 -25.42
C MET A 376 -8.94 32.66 -25.91
N LEU A 377 -9.17 33.88 -26.37
CA LEU A 377 -10.41 34.34 -26.99
C LEU A 377 -10.02 35.06 -28.29
N LEU A 378 -10.22 34.41 -29.44
CA LEU A 378 -10.05 35.10 -30.72
C LEU A 378 -11.10 36.22 -30.85
N PRO A 379 -10.83 37.27 -31.64
CA PRO A 379 -11.83 38.27 -32.00
C PRO A 379 -13.12 37.61 -32.54
N GLY A 380 -14.24 37.85 -31.88
CA GLY A 380 -15.55 37.27 -32.16
C GLY A 380 -15.94 36.06 -31.29
N MET A 381 -15.00 35.44 -30.56
CA MET A 381 -15.30 34.36 -29.61
C MET A 381 -15.79 34.86 -28.25
N GLU A 382 -15.61 36.15 -27.94
CA GLU A 382 -15.97 36.70 -26.63
C GLU A 382 -17.47 36.59 -26.37
N SER A 383 -18.29 36.88 -27.39
CA SER A 383 -19.75 36.72 -27.32
C SER A 383 -20.19 35.26 -27.22
N LEU A 384 -19.56 34.36 -27.97
CA LEU A 384 -19.83 32.92 -27.96
C LEU A 384 -19.59 32.31 -26.58
N PHE A 385 -18.54 32.74 -25.89
CA PHE A 385 -18.20 32.28 -24.54
C PHE A 385 -18.71 33.21 -23.43
N ARG A 386 -19.53 34.22 -23.74
CA ARG A 386 -20.15 35.16 -22.79
C ARG A 386 -19.14 35.99 -21.96
N TRP A 387 -17.96 36.26 -22.50
CA TRP A 387 -16.99 37.18 -21.91
C TRP A 387 -17.14 38.59 -22.49
N ASN A 388 -17.13 39.60 -21.62
CA ASN A 388 -16.87 40.98 -21.99
C ASN A 388 -15.38 41.26 -21.75
N ILE A 389 -14.60 41.36 -22.83
CA ILE A 389 -13.17 41.69 -22.74
C ILE A 389 -13.02 43.20 -22.53
N VAL A 390 -12.55 43.57 -21.34
CA VAL A 390 -12.40 44.96 -20.89
C VAL A 390 -10.96 45.47 -20.96
N ALA A 391 -9.98 44.57 -21.03
CA ALA A 391 -8.59 44.92 -21.27
C ALA A 391 -7.92 43.88 -22.19
N SER A 392 -7.23 44.35 -23.22
CA SER A 392 -6.42 43.56 -24.16
C SER A 392 -5.14 44.34 -24.53
N THR A 393 -4.10 43.69 -25.05
CA THR A 393 -2.85 44.39 -25.37
C THR A 393 -3.06 45.51 -26.38
N SER A 394 -2.24 46.56 -26.30
CA SER A 394 -2.46 47.80 -27.06
C SER A 394 -2.29 47.66 -28.58
N SER A 395 -1.66 46.56 -29.03
CA SER A 395 -1.21 46.38 -30.41
C SER A 395 -1.39 44.96 -30.93
N SER A 396 -1.26 44.79 -32.25
CA SER A 396 -1.10 43.48 -32.89
C SER A 396 0.35 42.96 -32.88
N TYR A 397 1.28 43.68 -32.26
CA TYR A 397 2.69 43.28 -32.06
C TYR A 397 2.89 42.54 -30.73
N SER A 398 1.80 42.04 -30.14
CA SER A 398 1.82 41.15 -29.00
C SER A 398 1.68 39.69 -29.44
N TRP A 399 2.34 38.80 -28.71
CA TRP A 399 2.22 37.35 -28.85
C TRP A 399 2.47 36.69 -27.51
N VAL A 400 2.00 35.46 -27.34
CA VAL A 400 2.43 34.60 -26.23
C VAL A 400 3.55 33.70 -26.76
N ASP A 401 4.71 33.85 -26.13
CA ASP A 401 5.95 33.11 -26.39
C ASP A 401 5.93 31.81 -25.59
N LYS A 402 5.78 30.68 -26.28
CA LYS A 402 5.57 29.38 -25.65
C LYS A 402 6.86 28.68 -25.25
N ASP A 403 7.97 28.92 -25.96
CA ASP A 403 9.27 28.29 -25.67
C ASP A 403 10.29 29.21 -24.98
N ASP A 404 9.88 30.42 -24.60
CA ASP A 404 10.66 31.48 -23.93
C ASP A 404 11.91 31.89 -24.76
N ASP A 405 11.83 31.77 -26.10
CA ASP A 405 12.93 32.10 -27.03
C ASP A 405 13.02 33.60 -27.36
N GLY A 406 12.00 34.38 -26.98
CA GLY A 406 11.96 35.84 -27.12
C GLY A 406 11.49 36.33 -28.50
N MET A 407 11.16 35.44 -29.42
CA MET A 407 10.67 35.73 -30.77
C MET A 407 9.25 35.17 -30.96
N TYR A 408 8.57 35.58 -32.05
CA TYR A 408 7.30 34.96 -32.45
C TYR A 408 7.54 34.00 -33.61
N SER A 409 7.19 32.73 -33.41
CA SER A 409 7.18 31.70 -34.44
C SER A 409 5.81 31.04 -34.50
N ARG A 410 5.05 31.28 -35.57
CA ARG A 410 3.71 30.69 -35.77
C ARG A 410 3.69 29.14 -35.66
N GLU A 411 4.81 28.48 -35.93
CA GLU A 411 4.94 27.02 -35.86
C GLU A 411 5.14 26.49 -34.43
N LYS A 412 5.61 27.34 -33.50
CA LYS A 412 5.84 27.00 -32.08
C LYS A 412 4.79 27.64 -31.16
N ASP A 413 4.52 28.92 -31.38
CA ASP A 413 3.57 29.77 -30.66
C ASP A 413 2.15 29.58 -31.21
N ASN A 414 1.78 28.31 -31.39
CA ASN A 414 0.41 27.89 -31.61
C ASN A 414 -0.13 27.23 -30.33
N PHE A 415 -1.38 27.56 -30.02
CA PHE A 415 -2.16 26.80 -29.08
C PHE A 415 -2.68 25.55 -29.79
N ASP A 416 -2.32 24.41 -29.23
CA ASP A 416 -2.80 23.11 -29.68
C ASP A 416 -3.96 22.65 -28.77
N PRO A 417 -5.22 22.65 -29.24
CA PRO A 417 -6.35 22.16 -28.45
C PRO A 417 -6.25 20.67 -28.10
N TYR A 418 -5.47 19.88 -28.85
CA TYR A 418 -5.27 18.45 -28.56
C TYR A 418 -4.35 18.23 -27.35
N ALA A 419 -3.35 19.09 -27.15
CA ALA A 419 -2.36 18.98 -26.06
C ALA A 419 -2.98 19.01 -24.65
N LEU A 420 -4.12 19.68 -24.48
CA LEU A 420 -4.84 19.77 -23.20
C LEU A 420 -5.67 18.52 -22.87
N GLY A 421 -5.75 17.54 -23.78
CA GLY A 421 -6.61 16.36 -23.61
C GLY A 421 -8.11 16.69 -23.57
N ILE A 422 -8.49 17.89 -24.00
CA ILE A 422 -9.88 18.33 -24.04
C ILE A 422 -10.62 17.51 -25.11
N PRO A 423 -11.75 16.85 -24.78
CA PRO A 423 -12.52 16.12 -25.76
C PRO A 423 -12.95 17.02 -26.93
N MET A 424 -12.57 16.66 -28.16
CA MET A 424 -12.86 17.42 -29.38
C MET A 424 -14.32 17.83 -29.56
N VAL A 425 -15.26 17.10 -28.94
CA VAL A 425 -16.69 17.45 -28.90
C VAL A 425 -16.97 18.84 -28.30
N LEU A 426 -16.08 19.39 -27.47
CA LEU A 426 -16.19 20.76 -26.95
C LEU A 426 -15.79 21.82 -27.97
N PHE A 427 -15.01 21.45 -29.00
CA PHE A 427 -14.66 22.31 -30.14
C PHE A 427 -15.59 22.10 -31.35
N GLU A 428 -16.44 21.07 -31.36
CA GLU A 428 -17.42 20.86 -32.44
C GLU A 428 -18.38 22.06 -32.66
N PRO A 429 -18.86 22.80 -31.64
CA PRO A 429 -19.62 24.03 -31.87
C PRO A 429 -18.85 25.10 -32.68
N LEU A 430 -17.54 25.24 -32.44
CA LEU A 430 -16.66 26.15 -33.20
C LEU A 430 -16.48 25.66 -34.64
N ARG A 431 -16.28 24.35 -34.81
CA ARG A 431 -16.19 23.70 -36.12
C ARG A 431 -17.48 23.87 -36.94
N LEU A 432 -18.65 23.73 -36.30
CA LEU A 432 -19.96 23.97 -36.90
C LEU A 432 -20.20 25.44 -37.23
N ALA A 433 -19.62 26.37 -36.46
CA ALA A 433 -19.57 27.80 -36.79
C ALA A 433 -18.58 28.13 -37.94
N GLY A 434 -17.97 27.12 -38.57
CA GLY A 434 -17.02 27.29 -39.67
C GLY A 434 -15.59 27.61 -39.24
N ILE A 435 -15.30 27.60 -37.93
CA ILE A 435 -14.00 27.91 -37.37
C ILE A 435 -13.21 26.61 -37.21
N SER A 436 -12.20 26.39 -38.07
CA SER A 436 -11.32 25.23 -38.02
C SER A 436 -9.89 25.63 -37.66
N PHE A 437 -9.21 24.79 -36.89
CA PHE A 437 -7.84 25.00 -36.42
C PHE A 437 -6.93 23.84 -36.86
N PRO A 438 -6.69 23.66 -38.18
CA PRO A 438 -5.87 22.54 -38.68
C PRO A 438 -4.42 22.61 -38.18
N ASP A 439 -3.87 23.82 -38.04
CA ASP A 439 -2.48 24.08 -37.65
C ASP A 439 -2.37 24.67 -36.23
N GLY A 440 -3.41 24.48 -35.41
CA GLY A 440 -3.57 25.15 -34.12
C GLY A 440 -4.07 26.60 -34.22
N LEU A 441 -4.17 27.24 -33.06
CA LEU A 441 -4.59 28.63 -32.88
C LEU A 441 -3.35 29.53 -32.77
N PRO A 442 -3.11 30.51 -33.66
CA PRO A 442 -1.94 31.39 -33.55
C PRO A 442 -2.03 32.22 -32.26
N GLN A 443 -0.97 32.26 -31.46
CA GLN A 443 -0.94 33.03 -30.21
C GLN A 443 -0.40 34.45 -30.38
N GLY A 444 -0.41 35.01 -31.60
CA GLY A 444 0.10 36.35 -31.89
C GLY A 444 -0.43 36.96 -33.19
N GLY A 445 -0.14 38.25 -33.39
CA GLY A 445 -0.58 39.02 -34.56
C GLY A 445 -1.92 39.74 -34.41
N PHE A 446 -2.48 39.78 -33.20
CA PHE A 446 -3.70 40.51 -32.84
C PHE A 446 -3.61 41.02 -31.39
N SER A 447 -4.54 41.88 -30.99
CA SER A 447 -4.64 42.36 -29.59
C SER A 447 -5.07 41.22 -28.68
N ILE A 448 -4.21 40.83 -27.74
CA ILE A 448 -4.42 39.64 -26.90
C ILE A 448 -5.26 40.04 -25.68
N PRO A 449 -6.43 39.43 -25.44
CA PRO A 449 -7.24 39.71 -24.27
C PRO A 449 -6.53 39.31 -22.97
N VAL A 450 -6.54 40.17 -21.96
CA VAL A 450 -5.89 39.91 -20.65
C VAL A 450 -6.85 40.03 -19.47
N VAL A 451 -7.98 40.75 -19.63
CA VAL A 451 -9.05 40.81 -18.62
C VAL A 451 -10.41 40.57 -19.27
N GLY A 452 -11.07 39.50 -18.84
CA GLY A 452 -12.46 39.18 -19.15
C GLY A 452 -13.35 39.36 -17.93
N VAL A 453 -14.54 39.93 -18.14
CA VAL A 453 -15.58 40.00 -17.11
C VAL A 453 -16.89 39.43 -17.64
N THR A 454 -17.72 38.89 -16.75
CA THR A 454 -19.02 38.32 -17.13
C THR A 454 -20.00 38.42 -15.97
N ASP A 455 -21.27 38.69 -16.29
CA ASP A 455 -22.38 38.56 -15.36
C ASP A 455 -23.15 37.29 -15.79
N LEU A 456 -23.30 36.35 -14.86
CA LEU A 456 -23.84 35.02 -15.16
C LEU A 456 -25.36 35.04 -15.43
N GLY A 457 -26.01 36.21 -15.34
CA GLY A 457 -27.43 36.39 -15.66
C GLY A 457 -28.37 35.64 -14.71
N ASN A 458 -27.85 35.11 -13.60
CA ASN A 458 -28.67 34.43 -12.60
C ASN A 458 -29.49 35.45 -11.79
N PRO A 459 -30.57 35.04 -11.09
CA PRO A 459 -31.43 35.97 -10.35
C PRO A 459 -30.72 36.75 -9.23
N ASN A 460 -29.52 36.30 -8.84
CA ASN A 460 -28.69 36.91 -7.81
C ASN A 460 -27.52 37.73 -8.41
N SER A 461 -27.49 37.91 -9.74
CA SER A 461 -26.51 38.65 -10.54
C SER A 461 -25.03 38.31 -10.28
N SER A 462 -24.68 37.04 -10.11
CA SER A 462 -23.28 36.66 -9.85
C SER A 462 -22.33 37.11 -10.95
N ARG A 463 -21.24 37.75 -10.52
CA ARG A 463 -20.21 38.30 -11.40
C ARG A 463 -18.91 37.54 -11.28
N VAL A 464 -18.21 37.44 -12.40
CA VAL A 464 -16.88 36.85 -12.48
C VAL A 464 -15.93 37.79 -13.22
N VAL A 465 -14.76 38.03 -12.64
CA VAL A 465 -13.62 38.69 -13.28
C VAL A 465 -12.50 37.67 -13.42
N VAL A 466 -11.91 37.58 -14.61
CA VAL A 466 -10.75 36.73 -14.89
C VAL A 466 -9.64 37.60 -15.47
N THR A 467 -8.44 37.55 -14.87
CA THR A 467 -7.21 38.15 -15.40
C THR A 467 -6.21 37.07 -15.81
N ALA A 468 -5.39 37.36 -16.81
CA ALA A 468 -4.31 36.49 -17.27
C ALA A 468 -2.98 36.66 -16.51
N ASP A 469 -2.98 37.48 -15.46
CA ASP A 469 -1.84 37.82 -14.61
C ASP A 469 -2.32 38.01 -13.16
N ALA A 470 -1.64 37.39 -12.18
CA ALA A 470 -1.87 37.58 -10.75
C ALA A 470 -0.84 38.54 -10.15
N SER A 471 0.40 38.53 -10.65
CA SER A 471 1.45 39.47 -10.28
C SER A 471 1.04 40.95 -10.43
N MET A 472 0.08 41.28 -11.30
CA MET A 472 -0.50 42.63 -11.40
C MET A 472 -1.12 43.14 -10.08
N PHE A 473 -1.54 42.25 -9.19
CA PHE A 473 -2.07 42.54 -7.84
C PHE A 473 -1.02 42.38 -6.73
N SER A 474 0.21 41.97 -7.07
CA SER A 474 1.31 41.80 -6.10
C SER A 474 1.71 43.12 -5.44
N ASN A 475 2.32 43.04 -4.26
CA ASN A 475 2.89 44.17 -3.54
C ASN A 475 3.94 44.93 -4.37
N GLN A 476 4.55 44.30 -5.38
CA GLN A 476 5.50 44.91 -6.31
C GLN A 476 4.83 45.77 -7.39
N LEU A 477 3.70 45.34 -7.95
CA LEU A 477 3.06 46.02 -9.10
C LEU A 477 1.84 46.87 -8.74
N ILE A 478 1.12 46.55 -7.68
CA ILE A 478 -0.14 47.24 -7.36
C ILE A 478 0.03 48.74 -7.11
N ASP A 479 1.19 49.13 -6.55
CA ASP A 479 1.59 50.51 -6.26
C ASP A 479 2.70 51.02 -7.19
N HIS A 480 2.94 50.37 -8.33
CA HIS A 480 3.99 50.80 -9.24
C HIS A 480 3.65 52.17 -9.84
N ALA A 481 4.53 53.15 -9.61
CA ALA A 481 4.34 54.52 -10.09
C ALA A 481 4.11 54.55 -11.62
N GLY A 482 3.10 55.32 -12.05
CA GLY A 482 2.73 55.47 -13.46
C GLY A 482 1.71 54.45 -13.99
N PHE A 483 1.16 53.59 -13.12
CA PHE A 483 0.13 52.61 -13.46
C PHE A 483 -1.03 52.62 -12.46
N ASP A 484 -2.20 52.18 -12.91
CA ASP A 484 -3.47 52.26 -12.18
C ASP A 484 -3.90 50.90 -11.60
N ASN A 485 -2.95 49.96 -11.41
CA ASN A 485 -3.20 48.61 -10.93
C ASN A 485 -4.02 48.58 -9.63
N ARG A 486 -3.70 49.43 -8.63
CA ARG A 486 -4.50 49.58 -7.40
C ARG A 486 -5.95 49.99 -7.68
N GLN A 487 -6.17 50.96 -8.57
CA GLN A 487 -7.51 51.46 -8.87
C GLN A 487 -8.35 50.38 -9.57
N PHE A 488 -7.77 49.70 -10.56
CA PHE A 488 -8.38 48.55 -11.22
C PHE A 488 -8.75 47.45 -10.22
N ALA A 489 -7.84 47.10 -9.32
CA ALA A 489 -8.08 46.07 -8.31
C ALA A 489 -9.24 46.42 -7.36
N ILE A 490 -9.34 47.69 -6.93
CA ILE A 490 -10.46 48.19 -6.14
C ILE A 490 -11.76 48.14 -6.95
N ASN A 491 -11.75 48.57 -8.21
CA ASN A 491 -12.92 48.57 -9.08
C ASN A 491 -13.45 47.15 -9.36
N CYS A 492 -12.56 46.17 -9.53
CA CYS A 492 -12.92 44.75 -9.65
C CYS A 492 -13.71 44.28 -8.44
N ILE A 493 -13.22 44.55 -7.23
CA ILE A 493 -13.89 44.20 -5.98
C ILE A 493 -15.21 44.95 -5.81
N ASP A 494 -15.26 46.24 -6.16
CA ASP A 494 -16.49 47.03 -6.07
C ASP A 494 -17.59 46.51 -7.01
N TRP A 495 -17.21 46.19 -8.25
CA TRP A 495 -18.12 45.61 -9.24
C TRP A 495 -18.60 44.21 -8.84
N LEU A 496 -17.71 43.35 -8.33
CA LEU A 496 -18.05 42.00 -7.82
C LEU A 496 -18.95 42.04 -6.58
N CYS A 497 -18.76 43.05 -5.72
CA CYS A 497 -19.60 43.31 -4.54
C CYS A 497 -20.90 44.06 -4.85
N HIS A 498 -21.16 44.46 -6.10
CA HIS A 498 -22.29 45.34 -6.48
C HIS A 498 -22.32 46.66 -5.68
N GLY A 499 -21.14 47.19 -5.31
CA GLY A 499 -20.99 48.35 -4.42
C GLY A 499 -21.25 48.07 -2.93
N ASN A 500 -21.68 46.86 -2.54
CA ASN A 500 -22.01 46.53 -1.15
C ASN A 500 -20.74 46.33 -0.30
N LYS A 501 -20.36 47.37 0.46
CA LYS A 501 -19.20 47.33 1.38
C LYS A 501 -19.35 46.36 2.57
N SER A 502 -20.56 45.86 2.86
CA SER A 502 -20.77 44.87 3.94
C SER A 502 -20.55 43.41 3.50
N MET A 503 -20.42 43.18 2.19
CA MET A 503 -20.16 41.87 1.60
C MET A 503 -18.78 41.37 2.06
N ARG A 504 -18.71 40.10 2.45
CA ARG A 504 -17.46 39.48 2.89
C ARG A 504 -16.55 39.25 1.68
N ILE A 505 -15.25 39.40 1.89
CA ILE A 505 -14.22 39.09 0.88
C ILE A 505 -13.36 37.97 1.44
N VAL A 506 -13.21 36.90 0.66
CA VAL A 506 -12.50 35.68 1.02
C VAL A 506 -11.36 35.48 0.03
N PHE A 507 -10.12 35.52 0.50
CA PHE A 507 -8.95 35.17 -0.30
C PHE A 507 -8.67 33.67 -0.20
N ASP A 508 -8.43 33.02 -1.35
CA ASP A 508 -8.16 31.59 -1.41
C ASP A 508 -6.69 31.23 -1.19
N GLU A 509 -6.36 30.99 0.08
CA GLU A 509 -5.04 30.54 0.54
C GLU A 509 -4.87 29.00 0.47
N SER A 510 -5.92 28.26 0.09
CA SER A 510 -5.96 26.79 0.12
C SER A 510 -5.43 26.15 -1.17
N HIS A 511 -5.56 26.87 -2.30
CA HIS A 511 -4.99 26.48 -3.59
C HIS A 511 -3.65 27.16 -3.92
N LEU A 512 -3.11 27.94 -2.98
CA LEU A 512 -1.75 28.48 -3.01
C LEU A 512 -0.78 27.55 -2.26
N ARG A 513 0.30 27.13 -2.93
CA ARG A 513 1.45 26.41 -2.38
C ARG A 513 2.70 27.31 -2.43
N PRO A 514 3.62 27.22 -1.45
CA PRO A 514 4.94 27.85 -1.56
C PRO A 514 5.71 27.30 -2.76
N VAL A 515 6.42 28.16 -3.50
CA VAL A 515 7.10 27.77 -4.75
C VAL A 515 8.27 26.80 -4.53
N ALA A 516 8.97 26.90 -3.40
CA ALA A 516 10.17 26.09 -3.15
C ALA A 516 9.93 24.78 -2.39
N ILE A 517 8.80 24.64 -1.67
CA ILE A 517 8.57 23.53 -0.72
C ILE A 517 7.08 23.18 -0.68
N GLN A 518 6.76 21.88 -0.65
CA GLN A 518 5.40 21.41 -0.38
C GLN A 518 4.88 21.99 0.93
N ASP A 519 3.69 22.61 0.92
CA ASP A 519 3.11 23.27 2.09
C ASP A 519 2.97 22.29 3.28
N THR A 520 3.83 22.46 4.29
CA THR A 520 3.80 21.67 5.54
C THR A 520 3.12 22.42 6.69
N SER A 521 2.52 23.59 6.42
CA SER A 521 1.72 24.30 7.41
C SER A 521 0.61 23.39 7.95
N ALA A 522 0.33 23.54 9.24
CA ALA A 522 -0.66 22.71 9.90
C ALA A 522 -2.06 22.80 9.30
N SER A 523 -2.44 23.98 8.81
CA SER A 523 -3.68 24.21 8.07
C SER A 523 -3.70 23.40 6.77
N ALA A 524 -2.63 23.37 5.99
CA ALA A 524 -2.54 22.57 4.76
C ALA A 524 -2.53 21.06 5.05
N VAL A 525 -1.81 20.60 6.07
CA VAL A 525 -1.78 19.19 6.49
C VAL A 525 -3.14 18.75 7.04
N TYR A 526 -3.79 19.57 7.87
CA TYR A 526 -5.13 19.31 8.38
C TYR A 526 -6.18 19.33 7.27
N GLY A 527 -6.14 20.32 6.38
CA GLY A 527 -7.00 20.41 5.19
C GLY A 527 -6.88 19.16 4.33
N THR A 528 -5.65 18.77 3.97
CA THR A 528 -5.37 17.56 3.19
C THR A 528 -5.86 16.28 3.88
N LEU A 529 -5.73 16.19 5.22
CA LEU A 529 -6.26 15.05 5.97
C LEU A 529 -7.79 15.05 6.04
N LEU A 530 -8.42 16.22 6.19
CA LEU A 530 -9.87 16.37 6.09
C LEU A 530 -10.37 16.02 4.67
N ASP A 531 -9.64 16.38 3.61
CA ASP A 531 -9.97 16.02 2.24
C ASP A 531 -9.94 14.48 2.06
N TYR A 532 -8.95 13.78 2.64
CA TYR A 532 -8.90 12.32 2.63
C TYR A 532 -10.01 11.66 3.47
N VAL A 533 -10.32 12.21 4.65
CA VAL A 533 -11.44 11.72 5.48
C VAL A 533 -12.77 11.96 4.77
N GLY A 534 -12.94 13.15 4.19
CA GLY A 534 -14.05 13.55 3.35
C GLY A 534 -14.25 12.57 2.21
N PHE A 535 -13.23 12.39 1.36
CA PHE A 535 -13.22 11.44 0.24
C PHE A 535 -13.56 10.00 0.69
N MET A 536 -12.96 9.49 1.77
CA MET A 536 -13.29 8.14 2.25
C MET A 536 -14.71 8.02 2.81
N SER A 537 -15.29 9.12 3.30
CA SER A 537 -16.67 9.17 3.81
C SER A 537 -17.72 9.42 2.74
N SER A 538 -17.38 10.15 1.67
CA SER A 538 -18.26 10.47 0.53
C SER A 538 -18.23 9.41 -0.57
N ASN A 539 -17.17 8.60 -0.62
CA ASN A 539 -17.09 7.46 -1.53
C ASN A 539 -18.18 6.43 -1.20
N TRP A 540 -19.21 6.37 -2.05
CA TRP A 540 -20.40 5.52 -1.90
C TRP A 540 -20.09 4.04 -1.69
N LEU A 541 -18.95 3.54 -2.18
CA LEU A 541 -18.53 2.16 -2.00
C LEU A 541 -17.97 1.92 -0.60
N LEU A 542 -17.26 2.89 0.00
CA LEU A 542 -16.65 2.79 1.33
C LEU A 542 -17.58 3.23 2.46
N ALA A 543 -18.48 4.19 2.19
CA ALA A 543 -19.38 4.79 3.17
C ALA A 543 -20.22 3.76 3.97
N PRO A 544 -20.77 2.66 3.39
CA PRO A 544 -21.49 1.65 4.17
C PRO A 544 -20.59 0.82 5.09
N PHE A 545 -19.32 0.62 4.71
CA PHE A 545 -18.37 -0.17 5.50
C PHE A 545 -17.74 0.64 6.62
N TYR A 546 -17.60 1.96 6.47
CA TYR A 546 -16.90 2.80 7.44
C TYR A 546 -17.54 2.77 8.84
N PRO A 547 -18.88 2.94 9.03
CA PRO A 547 -19.53 2.75 10.32
C PRO A 547 -19.35 1.35 10.90
N PHE A 548 -19.36 0.30 10.06
CA PHE A 548 -19.17 -1.07 10.51
C PHE A 548 -17.73 -1.33 10.98
N ILE A 549 -16.73 -0.81 10.27
CA ILE A 549 -15.31 -0.90 10.64
C ILE A 549 -15.05 -0.11 11.93
N ALA A 550 -15.53 1.14 12.00
CA ALA A 550 -15.44 1.99 13.19
C ALA A 550 -16.12 1.32 14.39
N TRP A 551 -17.34 0.80 14.24
CA TRP A 551 -18.05 0.05 15.27
C TRP A 551 -17.31 -1.22 15.70
N LYS A 552 -16.70 -1.97 14.76
CA LYS A 552 -15.91 -3.17 15.10
C LYS A 552 -14.61 -2.85 15.82
N LEU A 553 -13.96 -1.72 15.50
CA LEU A 553 -12.81 -1.22 16.24
C LEU A 553 -13.23 -0.78 17.65
N LEU A 554 -14.26 0.07 17.75
CA LEU A 554 -14.86 0.52 19.02
C LEU A 554 -15.32 -0.64 19.92
N GLN A 555 -16.06 -1.63 19.39
CA GLN A 555 -16.47 -2.82 20.15
C GLN A 555 -15.29 -3.65 20.69
N ARG A 556 -14.12 -3.57 20.05
CA ARG A 556 -12.90 -4.27 20.48
C ARG A 556 -12.04 -3.42 21.42
N TRP A 557 -12.34 -2.12 21.51
CA TRP A 557 -11.68 -1.11 22.34
C TRP A 557 -12.43 -0.80 23.64
N MET A 558 -13.77 -0.74 23.59
CA MET A 558 -14.58 -0.67 24.80
C MET A 558 -14.19 -1.82 25.73
N PRO A 559 -13.87 -1.54 27.01
CA PRO A 559 -13.44 -2.56 27.94
C PRO A 559 -14.51 -3.64 28.02
N LYS A 560 -14.13 -4.91 27.77
CA LYS A 560 -15.01 -6.06 27.99
C LYS A 560 -15.58 -5.93 29.41
N SER A 561 -16.92 -5.90 29.52
CA SER A 561 -17.58 -5.82 30.82
C SER A 561 -17.02 -6.84 31.81
N GLU A 562 -16.92 -6.46 33.08
CA GLU A 562 -16.46 -7.32 34.18
C GLU A 562 -17.14 -8.69 34.15
N GLU A 563 -18.43 -8.71 33.88
CA GLU A 563 -19.24 -9.91 33.71
C GLU A 563 -18.74 -10.83 32.58
N LYS A 564 -18.34 -10.26 31.42
CA LYS A 564 -17.81 -11.03 30.28
C LYS A 564 -16.43 -11.60 30.59
N LYS A 565 -15.58 -10.87 31.32
CA LYS A 565 -14.30 -11.38 31.85
C LYS A 565 -14.53 -12.51 32.85
N ARG A 566 -15.47 -12.35 33.80
CA ARG A 566 -15.87 -13.38 34.77
C ARG A 566 -16.36 -14.65 34.06
N LYS A 567 -17.26 -14.54 33.08
CA LYS A 567 -17.75 -15.66 32.26
C LYS A 567 -16.64 -16.35 31.46
N GLU A 568 -15.65 -15.62 30.92
CA GLU A 568 -14.48 -16.23 30.27
C GLU A 568 -13.57 -16.97 31.26
N ALA A 569 -13.29 -16.39 32.44
CA ALA A 569 -12.50 -17.01 33.49
C ALA A 569 -13.17 -18.29 34.05
N GLU A 570 -14.48 -18.25 34.28
CA GLU A 570 -15.26 -19.40 34.73
C GLU A 570 -15.27 -20.53 33.68
N ARG A 571 -15.46 -20.20 32.40
CA ARG A 571 -15.35 -21.18 31.28
C ARG A 571 -13.95 -21.78 31.18
N LYS A 572 -12.90 -21.03 31.52
CA LYS A 572 -11.52 -21.53 31.57
C LYS A 572 -11.33 -22.51 32.73
N ARG A 573 -11.73 -22.14 33.96
CA ARG A 573 -11.73 -23.01 35.15
C ARG A 573 -12.51 -24.32 34.91
N LYS A 574 -13.73 -24.24 34.34
CA LYS A 574 -14.53 -25.43 33.99
C LYS A 574 -13.82 -26.35 32.98
N ARG A 575 -13.10 -25.81 32.00
CA ARG A 575 -12.30 -26.59 31.04
C ARG A 575 -11.06 -27.24 31.66
N GLU A 576 -10.42 -26.58 32.61
CA GLU A 576 -9.26 -27.11 33.35
C GLU A 576 -9.70 -28.26 34.28
N ALA A 577 -10.75 -28.08 35.07
CA ALA A 577 -11.34 -29.13 35.90
C ALA A 577 -11.83 -30.35 35.07
N LEU A 578 -12.35 -30.14 33.85
CA LEU A 578 -12.74 -31.24 32.97
C LEU A 578 -11.52 -32.03 32.44
N LYS A 579 -10.40 -31.36 32.15
CA LYS A 579 -9.15 -32.03 31.75
C LYS A 579 -8.59 -32.86 32.90
N GLU A 580 -8.59 -32.32 34.11
CA GLU A 580 -8.12 -33.00 35.31
C GLU A 580 -8.95 -34.26 35.62
N LYS A 581 -10.29 -34.16 35.59
CA LYS A 581 -11.18 -35.33 35.72
C LYS A 581 -10.93 -36.39 34.63
N ARG A 582 -10.55 -36.00 33.41
CA ARG A 582 -10.16 -36.94 32.33
C ARG A 582 -8.80 -37.59 32.61
N LEU A 583 -7.85 -36.88 33.21
CA LEU A 583 -6.55 -37.41 33.61
C LEU A 583 -6.71 -38.48 34.70
N GLN A 584 -7.41 -38.14 35.79
CA GLN A 584 -7.70 -39.06 36.90
C GLN A 584 -8.44 -40.33 36.43
N ARG A 585 -9.35 -40.22 35.45
CA ARG A 585 -10.01 -41.38 34.83
C ARG A 585 -9.02 -42.27 34.05
N ARG A 586 -8.06 -41.68 33.33
CA ARG A 586 -6.99 -42.43 32.64
C ARG A 586 -6.08 -43.16 33.63
N GLU A 587 -5.67 -42.51 34.71
CA GLU A 587 -4.85 -43.13 35.76
C GLU A 587 -5.57 -44.31 36.43
N LYS A 588 -6.86 -44.15 36.80
CA LYS A 588 -7.67 -45.25 37.34
C LYS A 588 -7.78 -46.43 36.36
N LEU A 589 -7.89 -46.16 35.05
CA LEU A 589 -7.90 -47.21 34.02
C LEU A 589 -6.54 -47.89 33.83
N GLN A 590 -5.43 -47.15 33.90
CA GLN A 590 -4.08 -47.72 33.87
C GLN A 590 -3.83 -48.61 35.08
N ARG A 591 -4.17 -48.16 36.30
CA ARG A 591 -4.10 -49.00 37.52
C ARG A 591 -4.90 -50.30 37.38
N ARG A 592 -6.11 -50.23 36.81
CA ARG A 592 -6.95 -51.43 36.54
C ARG A 592 -6.34 -52.37 35.49
N ARG A 593 -5.70 -51.85 34.44
CA ARG A 593 -5.00 -52.69 33.44
C ARG A 593 -3.77 -53.37 34.03
N ILE A 594 -2.95 -52.63 34.78
CA ILE A 594 -1.75 -53.17 35.46
C ILE A 594 -2.16 -54.28 36.44
N GLY A 595 -3.19 -54.05 37.25
CA GLY A 595 -3.75 -55.09 38.13
C GLY A 595 -4.19 -56.34 37.36
N ARG A 596 -4.96 -56.20 36.28
CA ARG A 596 -5.43 -57.35 35.50
C ARG A 596 -4.28 -58.18 34.90
N VAL A 597 -3.25 -57.53 34.35
CA VAL A 597 -2.06 -58.21 33.79
C VAL A 597 -1.25 -58.94 34.88
N LEU A 598 -1.18 -58.39 36.10
CA LEU A 598 -0.47 -59.02 37.22
C LEU A 598 -1.23 -60.22 37.81
N PHE A 599 -2.57 -60.22 37.77
CA PHE A 599 -3.38 -61.31 38.33
C PHE A 599 -3.73 -62.43 37.33
N GLU A 600 -3.86 -62.14 36.03
CA GLU A 600 -4.20 -63.17 35.02
C GLU A 600 -3.05 -64.17 34.74
N LYS A 601 -1.79 -63.81 35.03
CA LYS A 601 -0.64 -64.72 34.87
C LYS A 601 -0.41 -65.69 36.05
N GLY A 602 -1.20 -65.61 37.12
CA GLY A 602 -1.03 -66.45 38.32
C GLY A 602 -2.06 -67.58 38.48
N ALA A 603 -3.11 -67.62 37.67
CA ALA A 603 -4.23 -68.54 37.84
C ALA A 603 -4.14 -69.77 36.90
N ALA A 604 -3.24 -70.69 37.21
CA ALA A 604 -3.34 -72.04 36.66
C ALA A 604 -4.63 -72.70 37.19
N ARG A 605 -5.45 -73.26 36.29
CA ARG A 605 -6.67 -73.98 36.68
C ARG A 605 -6.29 -75.29 37.40
N PRO A 606 -6.73 -75.53 38.65
CA PRO A 606 -6.62 -76.86 39.24
C PRO A 606 -7.57 -77.82 38.53
N GLY A 607 -7.11 -79.07 38.36
CA GLY A 607 -7.93 -80.15 37.84
C GLY A 607 -9.09 -80.49 38.77
N LYS A 608 -10.16 -80.98 38.16
CA LYS A 608 -11.32 -81.55 38.84
C LYS A 608 -10.99 -83.02 39.10
N ASP A 609 -10.96 -83.48 40.36
CA ASP A 609 -11.31 -84.84 40.76
C ASP A 609 -11.28 -85.04 42.30
N GLY A 610 -12.25 -85.82 42.78
CA GLY A 610 -12.18 -86.74 43.93
C GLY A 610 -11.75 -86.29 45.34
N GLY A 611 -12.59 -86.63 46.33
CA GLY A 611 -12.08 -87.16 47.62
C GLY A 611 -12.45 -86.39 48.89
N MET A 612 -12.83 -87.14 49.94
CA MET A 612 -13.17 -86.63 51.26
C MET A 612 -11.95 -86.53 52.21
N ALA A 613 -12.19 -85.85 53.35
CA ALA A 613 -11.56 -86.03 54.65
C ALA A 613 -10.17 -85.41 54.89
N GLY A 614 -9.86 -85.18 56.18
CA GLY A 614 -8.55 -84.78 56.67
C GLY A 614 -8.47 -83.35 57.19
N ALA A 615 -8.85 -83.15 58.45
CA ALA A 615 -8.41 -81.97 59.21
C ALA A 615 -6.98 -82.17 59.74
N ALA A 616 -6.38 -81.05 60.19
CA ALA A 616 -5.10 -80.92 60.88
C ALA A 616 -3.80 -80.87 60.03
N ALA A 617 -2.87 -80.04 60.52
CA ALA A 617 -1.46 -79.92 60.16
C ALA A 617 -1.07 -79.50 58.72
N VAL A 618 -1.10 -78.18 58.41
CA VAL A 618 0.08 -77.45 57.88
C VAL A 618 0.07 -75.99 58.37
N ALA A 619 0.52 -75.73 59.59
CA ALA A 619 0.75 -74.36 60.10
C ALA A 619 2.11 -73.76 59.66
N GLY A 620 2.94 -74.49 58.90
CA GLY A 620 4.32 -74.10 58.56
C GLY A 620 4.52 -73.40 57.21
N ALA A 621 3.66 -73.64 56.21
CA ALA A 621 3.93 -73.23 54.82
C ALA A 621 3.56 -71.76 54.48
N ALA A 622 2.65 -71.15 55.24
CA ALA A 622 2.20 -69.78 54.98
C ALA A 622 3.27 -68.71 55.25
N GLY A 623 4.17 -68.96 56.22
CA GLY A 623 5.24 -68.03 56.60
C GLY A 623 6.28 -67.81 55.49
N GLN A 624 6.74 -68.89 54.85
CA GLN A 624 7.76 -68.81 53.80
C GLN A 624 7.21 -68.24 52.50
N ALA A 625 5.96 -68.54 52.13
CA ALA A 625 5.30 -67.92 50.98
C ALA A 625 5.07 -66.40 51.17
N GLY A 626 4.76 -65.98 52.41
CA GLY A 626 4.69 -64.57 52.79
C GLY A 626 6.03 -63.84 52.66
N GLN A 627 7.10 -64.44 53.19
CA GLN A 627 8.45 -63.88 53.10
C GLN A 627 8.97 -63.83 51.65
N ALA A 628 8.74 -64.87 50.84
CA ALA A 628 9.09 -64.86 49.42
C ALA A 628 8.33 -63.77 48.63
N ARG A 629 7.04 -63.53 48.94
CA ARG A 629 6.28 -62.41 48.36
C ARG A 629 6.77 -61.04 48.82
N GLN A 630 7.10 -60.88 50.11
CA GLN A 630 7.67 -59.64 50.64
C GLN A 630 9.06 -59.36 50.06
N GLN A 631 9.94 -60.37 49.95
CA GLN A 631 11.26 -60.22 49.33
C GLN A 631 11.14 -59.89 47.83
N ARG A 632 10.19 -60.50 47.09
CA ARG A 632 9.93 -60.11 45.69
C ARG A 632 9.40 -58.68 45.56
N THR A 633 8.45 -58.25 46.40
CA THR A 633 7.98 -56.85 46.36
C THR A 633 9.05 -55.86 46.81
N LEU A 634 9.94 -56.22 47.74
CA LEU A 634 11.11 -55.41 48.09
C LEU A 634 12.16 -55.38 46.96
N ALA A 635 12.35 -56.47 46.23
CA ALA A 635 13.22 -56.53 45.06
C ALA A 635 12.67 -55.68 43.91
N GLU A 636 11.38 -55.79 43.59
CA GLU A 636 10.68 -54.96 42.61
C GLU A 636 10.72 -53.48 43.01
N GLN A 637 10.41 -53.14 44.26
CA GLN A 637 10.51 -51.75 44.75
C GLN A 637 11.94 -51.22 44.76
N ARG A 638 12.95 -52.07 44.97
CA ARG A 638 14.37 -51.69 44.83
C ARG A 638 14.76 -51.51 43.36
N ALA A 639 14.28 -52.34 42.45
CA ALA A 639 14.49 -52.19 41.02
C ALA A 639 13.81 -50.91 40.48
N ASP A 640 12.54 -50.69 40.81
CA ASP A 640 11.81 -49.46 40.49
C ASP A 640 12.46 -48.22 41.11
N ARG A 641 12.96 -48.29 42.36
CA ARG A 641 13.72 -47.18 42.95
C ARG A 641 15.10 -46.98 42.30
N LYS A 642 15.75 -48.01 41.78
CA LYS A 642 17.00 -47.87 41.00
C LYS A 642 16.71 -47.22 39.64
N LEU A 643 15.68 -47.69 38.94
CA LEU A 643 15.22 -47.14 37.66
C LEU A 643 14.73 -45.68 37.81
N GLN A 644 13.88 -45.41 38.80
CA GLN A 644 13.46 -44.05 39.15
C GLN A 644 14.59 -43.20 39.71
N GLY A 645 15.61 -43.78 40.36
CA GLY A 645 16.81 -43.06 40.81
C GLY A 645 17.65 -42.57 39.63
N MET A 646 17.89 -43.44 38.65
CA MET A 646 18.49 -43.09 37.36
C MET A 646 17.65 -42.06 36.59
N LEU A 647 16.32 -42.14 36.68
CA LEU A 647 15.40 -41.20 36.04
C LEU A 647 15.12 -39.91 36.84
N LYS A 648 15.45 -39.81 38.13
CA LYS A 648 15.30 -38.58 38.95
C LYS A 648 16.56 -37.74 39.00
N LYS A 649 17.74 -38.33 38.80
CA LYS A 649 18.97 -37.60 38.40
C LYS A 649 19.13 -37.55 36.86
N SER A 650 18.02 -37.63 36.13
CA SER A 650 18.03 -37.70 34.67
C SER A 650 18.57 -36.41 34.07
N THR A 651 19.68 -36.52 33.34
CA THR A 651 19.99 -35.55 32.30
C THR A 651 18.83 -35.47 31.30
N PHE A 652 18.69 -34.33 30.62
CA PHE A 652 17.64 -34.11 29.59
C PHE A 652 17.53 -35.26 28.57
N PHE A 653 18.63 -35.95 28.30
CA PHE A 653 18.69 -37.19 27.52
C PHE A 653 17.76 -38.30 28.05
N ALA A 654 17.83 -38.63 29.34
CA ALA A 654 17.07 -39.72 29.93
C ALA A 654 15.57 -39.38 30.06
N GLN A 655 15.22 -38.11 30.33
CA GLN A 655 13.84 -37.63 30.27
C GLN A 655 13.26 -37.78 28.86
N LYS A 656 14.03 -37.39 27.84
CA LYS A 656 13.63 -37.46 26.44
C LYS A 656 13.54 -38.91 25.93
N LEU A 657 14.40 -39.81 26.42
CA LEU A 657 14.32 -41.25 26.14
C LEU A 657 13.05 -41.86 26.73
N ALA A 658 12.76 -41.60 28.02
CA ALA A 658 11.54 -42.04 28.67
C ALA A 658 10.28 -41.52 27.93
N TRP A 659 10.28 -40.25 27.52
CA TRP A 659 9.19 -39.69 26.72
C TRP A 659 8.98 -40.41 25.38
N TYR A 660 10.04 -40.82 24.67
CA TYR A 660 9.88 -41.62 23.44
C TYR A 660 9.36 -43.05 23.72
N MET A 661 9.70 -43.64 24.86
CA MET A 661 9.14 -44.93 25.30
C MET A 661 7.65 -44.82 25.66
N GLU A 662 7.19 -43.68 26.20
CA GLU A 662 5.77 -43.41 26.47
C GLU A 662 4.91 -43.15 25.23
N GLN A 663 5.50 -42.72 24.10
CA GLN A 663 4.79 -42.33 22.88
C GLN A 663 4.88 -43.38 21.73
N PRO A 664 5.08 -44.67 22.06
CA PRO A 664 5.59 -45.73 21.18
C PRO A 664 6.48 -45.34 19.99
N ASP A 665 7.34 -44.32 20.12
CA ASP A 665 8.16 -43.78 19.02
C ASP A 665 9.59 -44.33 19.10
N PHE A 666 9.69 -45.67 19.09
CA PHE A 666 10.94 -46.38 19.39
C PHE A 666 12.06 -46.09 18.37
N ASN A 667 11.72 -45.77 17.11
CA ASN A 667 12.70 -45.30 16.13
C ASN A 667 13.43 -44.03 16.60
N LYS A 668 12.75 -43.08 17.26
CA LYS A 668 13.40 -41.88 17.80
C LYS A 668 14.17 -42.14 19.09
N ALA A 669 13.74 -43.11 19.90
CA ALA A 669 14.54 -43.59 21.04
C ALA A 669 15.89 -44.16 20.55
N ILE A 670 15.86 -45.00 19.51
CA ILE A 670 17.05 -45.58 18.87
C ILE A 670 17.90 -44.50 18.18
N GLU A 671 17.30 -43.56 17.43
CA GLU A 671 18.01 -42.41 16.84
C GLU A 671 18.74 -41.59 17.91
N LEU A 672 18.10 -41.34 19.06
CA LEU A 672 18.68 -40.59 20.19
C LEU A 672 19.84 -41.35 20.87
N LEU A 673 19.73 -42.68 21.03
CA LEU A 673 20.77 -43.55 21.56
C LEU A 673 21.97 -43.67 20.60
N PHE A 674 21.73 -43.94 19.31
CA PHE A 674 22.77 -44.07 18.29
C PHE A 674 23.52 -42.74 18.06
N ASN A 675 22.84 -41.60 18.11
CA ASN A 675 23.48 -40.29 18.09
C ASN A 675 24.28 -39.97 19.37
N ARG A 676 24.13 -40.74 20.45
CA ARG A 676 25.05 -40.67 21.60
C ARG A 676 26.33 -41.49 21.34
N VAL A 677 26.20 -42.70 20.79
CA VAL A 677 27.34 -43.53 20.35
C VAL A 677 28.22 -42.78 19.34
N LYS A 678 27.62 -42.15 18.33
CA LYS A 678 28.37 -41.30 17.37
C LYS A 678 29.18 -40.19 18.04
N ARG A 679 28.57 -39.45 18.98
CA ARG A 679 29.29 -38.38 19.71
C ARG A 679 30.39 -38.91 20.62
N LEU A 680 30.24 -40.12 21.16
CA LEU A 680 31.27 -40.77 21.97
C LEU A 680 32.44 -41.21 21.07
N ALA A 681 32.15 -41.79 19.91
CA ALA A 681 33.15 -42.09 18.89
C ALA A 681 33.89 -40.84 18.41
N THR A 682 33.19 -39.75 18.06
CA THR A 682 33.84 -38.47 17.68
C THR A 682 34.73 -37.92 18.80
N LYS A 683 34.37 -38.12 20.08
CA LYS A 683 35.21 -37.71 21.21
C LYS A 683 36.50 -38.55 21.33
N LYS A 684 36.48 -39.82 20.91
CA LYS A 684 37.62 -40.75 21.04
C LYS A 684 38.51 -40.80 19.79
N LEU A 685 37.92 -40.71 18.60
CA LEU A 685 38.57 -40.89 17.30
C LEU A 685 38.64 -39.59 16.47
N GLY A 686 38.16 -38.46 17.01
CA GLY A 686 38.09 -37.17 16.31
C GLY A 686 36.97 -37.07 15.27
N ASP A 687 37.01 -36.02 14.47
CA ASP A 687 35.95 -35.69 13.50
C ASP A 687 35.79 -36.70 12.36
N GLN A 688 36.79 -37.57 12.14
CA GLN A 688 36.76 -38.65 11.15
C GLN A 688 36.14 -39.96 11.66
N ALA A 689 35.39 -39.93 12.77
CA ALA A 689 34.68 -41.09 13.34
C ALA A 689 33.50 -41.59 12.47
N ASP A 690 33.80 -42.05 11.27
CA ASP A 690 32.87 -42.75 10.39
C ASP A 690 32.62 -44.20 10.86
N ALA A 691 31.66 -44.90 10.22
CA ALA A 691 31.32 -46.24 10.66
C ALA A 691 32.46 -47.26 10.47
N ARG A 692 33.40 -47.05 9.53
CA ARG A 692 34.53 -47.95 9.30
C ARG A 692 35.64 -47.70 10.30
N ALA A 693 36.00 -46.44 10.55
CA ALA A 693 36.98 -46.04 11.56
C ALA A 693 36.57 -46.54 12.97
N ILE A 694 35.28 -46.42 13.32
CA ILE A 694 34.76 -46.95 14.58
C ILE A 694 34.92 -48.47 14.67
N ILE A 695 34.60 -49.21 13.60
CA ILE A 695 34.70 -50.66 13.58
C ILE A 695 36.16 -51.11 13.69
N ALA A 696 37.06 -50.49 12.91
CA ALA A 696 38.50 -50.79 12.94
C ALA A 696 39.07 -50.60 14.36
N ALA A 697 38.85 -49.45 14.98
CA ALA A 697 39.34 -49.16 16.32
C ALA A 697 38.79 -50.14 17.39
N ILE A 698 37.50 -50.48 17.33
CA ILE A 698 36.91 -51.47 18.26
C ILE A 698 37.55 -52.85 18.10
N VAL A 699 37.78 -53.32 16.86
CA VAL A 699 38.36 -54.63 16.56
C VAL A 699 39.84 -54.68 16.94
N GLU A 700 40.60 -53.61 16.67
CA GLU A 700 42.00 -53.45 17.05
C GLU A 700 42.18 -53.58 18.57
N HIS A 701 41.33 -52.90 19.36
CA HIS A 701 41.41 -52.92 20.81
C HIS A 701 40.70 -54.13 21.47
N ASN A 702 39.78 -54.80 20.75
CA ASN A 702 39.05 -55.97 21.25
C ASN A 702 39.00 -57.08 20.16
N PRO A 703 40.11 -57.81 19.92
CA PRO A 703 40.20 -58.77 18.80
C PRO A 703 39.19 -59.93 18.81
N GLN A 704 38.55 -60.20 19.96
CA GLN A 704 37.47 -61.19 20.06
C GLN A 704 36.13 -60.72 19.49
N VAL A 705 35.99 -59.43 19.12
CA VAL A 705 34.76 -58.89 18.55
C VAL A 705 34.75 -59.08 17.03
N GLU A 706 33.89 -59.97 16.55
CA GLU A 706 33.75 -60.24 15.11
C GLU A 706 33.37 -58.97 14.33
N GLN A 707 34.27 -58.49 13.45
CA GLN A 707 34.07 -57.30 12.62
C GLN A 707 32.71 -57.30 11.89
N ARG A 708 32.34 -58.44 11.31
CA ARG A 708 31.09 -58.64 10.55
C ARG A 708 29.84 -58.34 11.38
N ARG A 709 29.88 -58.61 12.68
CA ARG A 709 28.77 -58.31 13.62
C ARG A 709 28.61 -56.80 13.82
N LEU A 710 29.70 -56.06 13.91
CA LEU A 710 29.67 -54.59 14.03
C LEU A 710 29.20 -53.94 12.73
N GLU A 711 29.65 -54.43 11.56
CA GLU A 711 29.18 -53.94 10.25
C GLU A 711 27.67 -54.09 10.09
N LEU A 712 27.12 -55.25 10.46
CA LEU A 712 25.67 -55.50 10.46
C LEU A 712 24.93 -54.55 11.40
N PHE A 713 25.44 -54.33 12.62
CA PHE A 713 24.87 -53.37 13.58
C PHE A 713 24.82 -51.94 12.99
N PHE A 714 25.94 -51.42 12.48
CA PHE A 714 25.99 -50.07 11.93
C PHE A 714 25.09 -49.91 10.70
N ARG A 715 25.00 -50.93 9.84
CA ARG A 715 24.08 -50.96 8.69
C ARG A 715 22.62 -50.90 9.13
N GLN A 716 22.23 -51.66 10.16
CA GLN A 716 20.86 -51.63 10.70
C GLN A 716 20.52 -50.28 11.35
N MET A 717 21.43 -49.73 12.17
CA MET A 717 21.22 -48.40 12.79
C MET A 717 21.08 -47.28 11.75
N GLN A 718 21.85 -47.32 10.66
CA GLN A 718 21.69 -46.38 9.55
C GLN A 718 20.35 -46.54 8.82
N GLN A 719 19.84 -47.77 8.64
CA GLN A 719 18.52 -48.01 8.05
C GLN A 719 17.37 -47.51 8.94
N ILE A 720 17.46 -47.68 10.27
CA ILE A 720 16.45 -47.20 11.22
C ILE A 720 16.39 -45.66 11.28
N THR A 721 17.53 -44.98 11.09
CA THR A 721 17.68 -43.52 11.22
C THR A 721 17.50 -42.73 9.92
N ARG A 722 17.58 -43.35 8.73
CA ARG A 722 17.38 -42.66 7.44
C ARG A 722 15.93 -42.17 7.27
N LYS A 723 15.77 -40.86 7.02
CA LYS A 723 14.47 -40.21 6.80
C LYS A 723 13.97 -40.39 5.35
N GLY A 724 13.34 -41.53 5.06
CA GLY A 724 12.66 -41.75 3.78
C GLY A 724 12.28 -43.22 3.56
N SER A 725 10.99 -43.47 3.30
CA SER A 725 10.32 -44.62 2.65
C SER A 725 10.90 -46.06 2.61
N SER A 726 11.86 -46.46 3.44
CA SER A 726 12.22 -47.87 3.68
C SER A 726 12.82 -48.13 5.07
N ALA A 727 12.65 -47.20 6.01
CA ALA A 727 13.14 -47.36 7.38
C ALA A 727 12.41 -48.49 8.12
N ILE A 728 13.18 -49.43 8.67
CA ILE A 728 12.70 -50.49 9.56
C ILE A 728 12.00 -49.81 10.75
N ARG A 729 10.69 -50.06 10.91
CA ARG A 729 9.91 -49.52 12.03
C ARG A 729 9.96 -50.49 13.20
N VAL A 730 10.59 -50.04 14.28
CA VAL A 730 10.56 -50.72 15.57
C VAL A 730 9.22 -50.39 16.21
N THR A 731 8.26 -51.29 16.09
CA THR A 731 6.88 -51.15 16.63
C THR A 731 6.65 -51.91 17.93
N ARG A 732 7.60 -52.79 18.29
CA ARG A 732 7.53 -53.73 19.40
C ARG A 732 8.61 -53.41 20.46
N PRO A 733 8.27 -53.38 21.76
CA PRO A 733 9.22 -53.02 22.81
C PRO A 733 10.37 -54.03 22.94
N GLU A 734 10.14 -55.32 22.64
CA GLU A 734 11.16 -56.37 22.66
C GLU A 734 12.28 -56.10 21.64
N ASN A 735 11.92 -55.52 20.49
CA ASN A 735 12.88 -55.09 19.47
C ASN A 735 13.67 -53.84 19.92
N LEU A 736 13.04 -52.90 20.64
CA LEU A 736 13.74 -51.77 21.24
C LEU A 736 14.76 -52.25 22.28
N GLU A 737 14.39 -53.20 23.13
CA GLU A 737 15.26 -53.76 24.15
C GLU A 737 16.49 -54.45 23.52
N LYS A 738 16.29 -55.28 22.48
CA LYS A 738 17.40 -55.86 21.70
C LYS A 738 18.36 -54.79 21.18
N TYR A 739 17.84 -53.76 20.49
CA TYR A 739 18.68 -52.69 19.95
C TYR A 739 19.32 -51.84 21.05
N TYR A 740 18.66 -51.65 22.19
CA TYR A 740 19.25 -50.96 23.35
C TYR A 740 20.50 -51.69 23.84
N TYR A 741 20.45 -53.00 24.05
CA TYR A 741 21.63 -53.77 24.45
C TYR A 741 22.75 -53.70 23.40
N GLU A 742 22.44 -53.91 22.12
CA GLU A 742 23.45 -53.82 21.04
C GLU A 742 24.12 -52.43 20.99
N ILE A 743 23.36 -51.34 21.13
CA ILE A 743 23.89 -49.97 21.17
C ILE A 743 24.75 -49.76 22.43
N MET A 744 24.34 -50.28 23.59
CA MET A 744 25.09 -50.15 24.84
C MET A 744 26.40 -50.95 24.82
N THR A 745 26.41 -52.15 24.23
CA THR A 745 27.64 -52.94 24.06
C THR A 745 28.65 -52.22 23.15
N VAL A 746 28.20 -51.61 22.04
CA VAL A 746 29.08 -50.80 21.19
C VAL A 746 29.55 -49.51 21.89
N ALA A 747 28.71 -48.91 22.74
CA ALA A 747 29.13 -47.79 23.58
C ALA A 747 30.22 -48.20 24.58
N GLU A 748 30.09 -49.37 25.21
CA GLU A 748 31.06 -49.90 26.17
C GLU A 748 32.42 -50.19 25.51
N TYR A 749 32.44 -50.76 24.30
CA TYR A 749 33.68 -50.94 23.55
C TYR A 749 34.36 -49.60 23.23
N LEU A 750 33.58 -48.58 22.83
CA LEU A 750 34.10 -47.23 22.58
C LEU A 750 34.53 -46.47 23.85
N GLU A 751 34.01 -46.82 25.02
CA GLU A 751 34.46 -46.23 26.30
C GLU A 751 35.81 -46.82 26.76
N LYS A 752 36.15 -48.04 26.29
CA LYS A 752 37.43 -48.74 26.57
C LYS A 752 38.58 -48.35 25.63
N LEU A 753 38.28 -47.88 24.41
CA LEU A 753 39.23 -47.11 23.57
C LEU A 753 39.72 -45.87 24.31
#